data_AF-A0A9D5VM84-F1
#
_entry.id   AF-A0A9D5VM84-F1
#
_cell.length_a   1.000
_cell.length_b   1.000
_cell.length_c   1.000
_cell.angle_alpha   90.00
_cell.angle_beta   90.00
_cell.angle_gamma   90.00
#
_symmetry.space_group_name_H-M   'P 1'
#
loop_
_entity.id
_entity.type
_entity.pdbx_description
1 polymer ?
#
loop_
_entity_poly.entity_id
_entity_poly.type
_entity_poly.pdbx_seq_one_letter_code
_entity_poly.pdbx_strand_id
1 'polypeptide(L)'
;MSMNLKNKKVRRSNILSMLALSFLVILACANILAADRPKQLDMPADMTMGRSLVGSDNALIDWEPPLEKRIEEYLSVHAEFIKEVCHPKDVSRYRGLYRGYFGEAVRIPLLNEKKGEIDYEAVESSLPEFSKKHRWILQEIAKLKKNSKYDISGNIKSIQALLEELLSYKYQLNNFKDDNDNDNDKKIKTETEKQSKKKLQELFTLYKEMVDKISFMQNYVFPVDYLALRKNYDNYNNKRDIESIKKRNRIFLQRKLLEDGALAVKGNSSDRYIRALLSTLYLRLENHQGSVLEEDVRYDLSSLLKVLPAFVSNNRLVVISESSKKKKKRKKRQIRGRTLLARMEDWKNKNLHSWAFAYRLVKSSQKSRQSIDLPKEVTRDPLFKMSEQAFANLVKVIAIKRHTLRDLNFVKQREVYRFWSKQPELIQALFTLETILFNEVGGMDNRSGCERKDIVQLVINRYHVPFYTSIAPEDPFFNYLAGGENGNKEEKIEQSRWLNLLFKDGEFSFTYFFIPLSERIYCPLTTKYAKTLRRGNLEIALSMLKNPRYDFKALRFFSRHAMLGRIDMSSIWADYAPIELRAGPMVEEHASDIYWQALLDQDYDYLDSFSGSDGKIYHTLELATGKNGKRSTLLFDGNLEASKEKEKAGNSREKGDFFYFRNNQHFKYFCPKN
;
A
#
# COMPACT_ATOMS: atom_id res chain seq x y z
N MET A 1 53.47 47.99 30.42
CA MET A 1 52.86 47.46 29.17
C MET A 1 53.26 45.99 28.93
N SER A 2 52.92 45.06 29.84
CA SER A 2 53.29 43.63 29.71
C SER A 2 52.28 42.69 30.42
N MET A 3 50.99 42.99 30.33
CA MET A 3 49.94 42.11 30.86
C MET A 3 48.70 42.14 29.96
N ASN A 4 48.85 41.79 28.67
CA ASN A 4 47.66 41.51 27.85
C ASN A 4 47.87 40.54 26.67
N LEU A 5 49.05 39.94 26.53
CA LEU A 5 49.35 39.02 25.42
C LEU A 5 49.17 37.53 25.78
N LYS A 6 49.21 37.15 27.06
CA LYS A 6 49.04 35.73 27.47
C LYS A 6 47.59 35.24 27.37
N ASN A 7 46.59 36.06 27.66
CA ASN A 7 45.18 35.65 27.59
C ASN A 7 44.61 35.55 26.17
N LYS A 8 45.14 36.30 25.19
CA LYS A 8 44.74 36.16 23.78
C LYS A 8 45.26 34.87 23.14
N LYS A 9 46.43 34.36 23.57
CA LYS A 9 47.01 33.12 23.04
C LYS A 9 46.24 31.88 23.50
N VAL A 10 45.80 31.86 24.77
CA VAL A 10 44.98 30.76 25.33
C VAL A 10 43.58 30.72 24.70
N ARG A 11 42.93 31.88 24.49
CA ARG A 11 41.63 31.92 23.79
C ARG A 11 41.70 31.49 22.33
N ARG A 12 42.76 31.85 21.59
CA ARG A 12 42.94 31.38 20.20
C ARG A 12 43.20 29.88 20.12
N SER A 13 43.98 29.33 21.06
CA SER A 13 44.22 27.88 21.13
C SER A 13 42.91 27.11 21.37
N ASN A 14 42.06 27.56 22.30
CA ASN A 14 40.82 26.87 22.61
C ASN A 14 39.79 26.94 21.47
N ILE A 15 39.75 28.04 20.72
CA ILE A 15 38.86 28.19 19.55
C ILE A 15 39.33 27.28 18.40
N LEU A 16 40.64 27.20 18.15
CA LEU A 16 41.19 26.29 17.14
C LEU A 16 40.97 24.81 17.51
N SER A 17 41.13 24.45 18.79
CA SER A 17 40.84 23.08 19.26
C SER A 17 39.36 22.73 19.14
N MET A 18 38.45 23.66 19.43
CA MET A 18 37.02 23.43 19.25
C MET A 18 36.62 23.31 17.78
N LEU A 19 37.15 24.16 16.89
CA LEU A 19 36.89 24.07 15.46
C LEU A 19 37.45 22.77 14.86
N ALA A 20 38.64 22.33 15.30
CA ALA A 20 39.20 21.05 14.89
C ALA A 20 38.35 19.87 15.37
N LEU A 21 37.80 19.93 16.60
CA LEU A 21 36.90 18.90 17.12
C LEU A 21 35.57 18.87 16.33
N SER A 22 35.00 20.04 16.02
CA SER A 22 33.79 20.14 15.21
C SER A 22 34.02 19.62 13.79
N PHE A 23 35.17 19.91 13.19
CA PHE A 23 35.53 19.42 11.85
C PHE A 23 35.75 17.90 11.83
N LEU A 24 36.38 17.34 12.88
CA LEU A 24 36.52 15.89 13.06
C LEU A 24 35.18 15.19 13.31
N VAL A 25 34.25 15.80 14.05
CA VAL A 25 32.90 15.28 14.24
C VAL A 25 32.11 15.33 12.92
N ILE A 26 32.26 16.39 12.12
CA ILE A 26 31.63 16.48 10.80
C ILE A 26 32.23 15.44 9.84
N LEU A 27 33.55 15.23 9.82
CA LEU A 27 34.20 14.19 9.03
C LEU A 27 33.84 12.77 9.50
N ALA A 28 33.73 12.54 10.81
CA ALA A 28 33.28 11.26 11.35
C ALA A 28 31.80 11.00 11.01
N CYS A 29 30.93 12.00 11.11
CA CYS A 29 29.53 11.91 10.69
C CYS A 29 29.40 11.72 9.16
N ALA A 30 30.24 12.39 8.36
CA ALA A 30 30.26 12.20 6.91
C ALA A 30 30.75 10.80 6.51
N ASN A 31 31.75 10.26 7.22
CA ASN A 31 32.24 8.89 6.99
C ASN A 31 31.25 7.82 7.50
N ILE A 32 30.53 8.07 8.60
CA ILE A 32 29.44 7.19 9.06
C ILE A 32 28.26 7.23 8.08
N LEU A 33 27.92 8.39 7.53
CA LEU A 33 26.87 8.52 6.50
C LEU A 33 27.31 7.96 5.13
N ALA A 34 28.60 7.92 4.82
CA ALA A 34 29.15 7.32 3.60
C ALA A 34 29.30 5.79 3.70
N ALA A 35 29.64 5.26 4.89
CA ALA A 35 29.81 3.82 5.13
C ALA A 35 28.48 3.08 5.36
N ASP A 36 27.40 3.79 5.68
CA ASP A 36 26.08 3.23 5.95
C ASP A 36 25.08 3.48 4.80
N ARG A 37 25.59 3.60 3.55
CA ARG A 37 24.70 3.40 2.39
C ARG A 37 24.19 1.97 2.46
N PRO A 38 22.87 1.75 2.59
CA PRO A 38 22.34 0.41 2.46
C PRO A 38 22.81 -0.10 1.10
N LYS A 39 23.47 -1.26 1.08
CA LYS A 39 23.43 -2.14 -0.08
C LYS A 39 21.95 -2.49 -0.31
N GLN A 40 21.20 -1.57 -0.91
CA GLN A 40 20.24 -1.97 -1.91
C GLN A 40 20.98 -2.94 -2.82
N LEU A 41 20.34 -4.03 -3.25
CA LEU A 41 20.96 -4.88 -4.26
C LEU A 41 21.43 -3.93 -5.37
N ASP A 42 22.74 -3.72 -5.47
CA ASP A 42 23.33 -2.97 -6.56
C ASP A 42 22.90 -3.76 -7.78
N MET A 43 21.91 -3.23 -8.50
CA MET A 43 21.58 -3.79 -9.79
C MET A 43 22.86 -3.73 -10.61
N PRO A 44 23.21 -4.79 -11.35
CA PRO A 44 24.41 -4.75 -12.18
C PRO A 44 24.37 -3.48 -13.03
N ALA A 45 25.46 -2.71 -12.99
CA ALA A 45 25.61 -1.42 -13.70
C ALA A 45 25.51 -1.54 -15.24
N ASP A 46 25.28 -2.74 -15.74
CA ASP A 46 25.08 -3.08 -17.15
C ASP A 46 23.63 -3.48 -17.43
N MET A 47 22.66 -2.73 -16.90
CA MET A 47 21.35 -2.64 -17.53
C MET A 47 21.39 -1.58 -18.64
N THR A 48 22.32 -1.74 -19.59
CA THR A 48 22.01 -1.19 -20.91
C THR A 48 20.79 -1.96 -21.38
N MET A 49 19.61 -1.32 -21.38
CA MET A 49 18.49 -1.84 -22.17
C MET A 49 19.06 -2.07 -23.56
N GLY A 50 19.26 -3.35 -23.91
CA GLY A 50 19.96 -3.74 -25.12
C GLY A 50 19.46 -2.88 -26.26
N ARG A 51 20.41 -2.26 -26.97
CA ARG A 51 20.17 -1.39 -28.12
C ARG A 51 18.95 -1.88 -28.90
N SER A 52 17.97 -0.99 -29.03
CA SER A 52 16.78 -1.11 -29.88
C SER A 52 15.68 -2.08 -29.42
N LEU A 53 14.87 -1.65 -28.44
CA LEU A 53 13.41 -1.93 -28.47
C LEU A 53 12.68 -1.13 -29.58
N VAL A 54 13.42 -0.33 -30.36
CA VAL A 54 12.93 0.45 -31.50
C VAL A 54 13.25 -0.33 -32.77
N GLY A 55 12.70 -1.54 -32.86
CA GLY A 55 12.91 -2.44 -33.98
C GLY A 55 11.78 -3.46 -34.09
N SER A 56 10.81 -3.12 -34.94
CA SER A 56 9.72 -3.94 -35.51
C SER A 56 8.49 -4.21 -34.63
N ASP A 57 7.33 -4.00 -35.25
CA ASP A 57 5.96 -4.25 -34.82
C ASP A 57 5.64 -5.74 -34.53
N ASN A 58 6.58 -6.47 -33.95
CA ASN A 58 6.47 -7.90 -33.74
C ASN A 58 5.80 -8.21 -32.40
N ALA A 59 4.81 -9.10 -32.46
CA ALA A 59 4.16 -9.68 -31.29
C ALA A 59 5.20 -10.33 -30.36
N LEU A 60 5.01 -10.18 -29.04
CA LEU A 60 5.86 -10.88 -28.07
C LEU A 60 5.65 -12.40 -28.15
N ILE A 61 4.39 -12.79 -28.24
CA ILE A 61 3.97 -14.16 -28.54
C ILE A 61 2.92 -14.04 -29.64
N ASP A 62 3.26 -14.48 -30.83
CA ASP A 62 2.28 -14.52 -31.91
C ASP A 62 1.26 -15.65 -31.66
N TRP A 63 0.01 -15.36 -31.95
CA TRP A 63 -1.08 -16.32 -31.79
C TRP A 63 -2.17 -16.11 -32.83
N GLU A 64 -2.66 -17.23 -33.33
CA GLU A 64 -3.66 -17.25 -34.39
C GLU A 64 -5.07 -16.98 -33.87
N PRO A 65 -5.86 -16.11 -34.53
CA PRO A 65 -7.29 -15.94 -34.29
C PRO A 65 -8.10 -17.26 -34.42
N PRO A 66 -9.32 -17.33 -33.87
CA PRO A 66 -10.04 -16.29 -33.15
C PRO A 66 -9.69 -16.22 -31.65
N LEU A 67 -9.82 -15.03 -31.07
CA LEU A 67 -9.56 -14.74 -29.64
C LEU A 67 -10.30 -15.71 -28.70
N GLU A 68 -11.59 -15.91 -28.92
CA GLU A 68 -12.43 -16.84 -28.16
C GLU A 68 -11.85 -18.25 -28.06
N LYS A 69 -11.26 -18.76 -29.15
CA LYS A 69 -10.69 -20.11 -29.15
C LYS A 69 -9.53 -20.23 -28.17
N ARG A 70 -8.66 -19.20 -28.10
CA ARG A 70 -7.53 -19.14 -27.15
C ARG A 70 -7.98 -18.98 -25.71
N ILE A 71 -9.03 -18.20 -25.48
CA ILE A 71 -9.65 -18.07 -24.16
C ILE A 71 -10.22 -19.43 -23.71
N GLU A 72 -10.96 -20.13 -24.55
CA GLU A 72 -11.52 -21.45 -24.20
C GLU A 72 -10.45 -22.52 -24.01
N GLU A 73 -9.37 -22.50 -24.81
CA GLU A 73 -8.19 -23.34 -24.62
C GLU A 73 -7.59 -23.13 -23.21
N TYR A 74 -7.31 -21.88 -22.83
CA TYR A 74 -6.83 -21.57 -21.49
C TYR A 74 -7.82 -22.00 -20.39
N LEU A 75 -9.12 -21.72 -20.56
CA LEU A 75 -10.13 -22.04 -19.55
C LEU A 75 -10.29 -23.56 -19.35
N SER A 76 -10.10 -24.35 -20.40
CA SER A 76 -10.06 -25.81 -20.32
C SER A 76 -8.88 -26.28 -19.44
N VAL A 77 -7.66 -25.84 -19.76
CA VAL A 77 -6.45 -26.16 -18.97
C VAL A 77 -6.58 -25.66 -17.54
N HIS A 78 -7.14 -24.47 -17.34
CA HIS A 78 -7.38 -23.90 -16.01
C HIS A 78 -8.41 -24.71 -15.19
N ALA A 79 -9.41 -25.32 -15.84
CA ALA A 79 -10.35 -26.22 -15.17
C ALA A 79 -9.67 -27.52 -14.71
N GLU A 80 -8.79 -28.09 -15.55
CA GLU A 80 -7.95 -29.24 -15.19
C GLU A 80 -7.01 -28.91 -14.03
N PHE A 81 -6.34 -27.77 -14.10
CA PHE A 81 -5.51 -27.22 -13.03
C PHE A 81 -6.24 -27.17 -11.69
N ILE A 82 -7.46 -26.60 -11.65
CA ILE A 82 -8.26 -26.52 -10.42
C ILE A 82 -8.53 -27.93 -9.87
N LYS A 83 -8.86 -28.88 -10.74
CA LYS A 83 -9.18 -30.26 -10.35
C LYS A 83 -7.96 -30.98 -9.78
N GLU A 84 -6.78 -30.76 -10.35
CA GLU A 84 -5.52 -31.39 -9.93
C GLU A 84 -4.95 -30.74 -8.67
N VAL A 85 -4.97 -29.42 -8.57
CA VAL A 85 -4.21 -28.68 -7.55
C VAL A 85 -5.09 -28.11 -6.42
N CYS A 86 -6.33 -27.68 -6.67
CA CYS A 86 -7.18 -27.17 -5.59
C CYS A 86 -7.97 -28.29 -4.89
N HIS A 87 -7.51 -28.69 -3.70
CA HIS A 87 -8.27 -29.58 -2.82
C HIS A 87 -8.96 -28.81 -1.68
N PRO A 88 -10.26 -29.07 -1.39
CA PRO A 88 -10.97 -28.41 -0.29
C PRO A 88 -10.29 -28.57 1.09
N LYS A 89 -9.61 -29.71 1.32
CA LYS A 89 -8.86 -29.99 2.55
C LYS A 89 -7.68 -29.03 2.72
N ASP A 90 -6.96 -28.71 1.64
CA ASP A 90 -5.81 -27.80 1.67
C ASP A 90 -6.24 -26.37 1.97
N VAL A 91 -7.36 -25.92 1.38
CA VAL A 91 -7.94 -24.60 1.66
C VAL A 91 -8.38 -24.50 3.12
N SER A 92 -9.05 -25.52 3.65
CA SER A 92 -9.46 -25.57 5.06
C SER A 92 -8.24 -25.54 5.99
N ARG A 93 -7.21 -26.33 5.67
CA ARG A 93 -5.93 -26.38 6.40
C ARG A 93 -5.21 -25.03 6.37
N TYR A 94 -5.07 -24.42 5.21
CA TYR A 94 -4.48 -23.09 5.04
C TYR A 94 -5.21 -22.05 5.89
N ARG A 95 -6.55 -21.97 5.79
CA ARG A 95 -7.35 -21.03 6.59
C ARG A 95 -7.30 -21.31 8.09
N GLY A 96 -7.16 -22.56 8.50
CA GLY A 96 -6.94 -22.95 9.89
C GLY A 96 -5.59 -22.43 10.42
N LEU A 97 -4.52 -22.69 9.67
CA LEU A 97 -3.17 -22.22 9.99
C LEU A 97 -3.08 -20.69 9.96
N TYR A 98 -3.64 -20.04 8.95
CA TYR A 98 -3.70 -18.59 8.81
C TYR A 98 -4.42 -17.94 10.00
N ARG A 99 -5.60 -18.44 10.38
CA ARG A 99 -6.32 -17.97 11.58
C ARG A 99 -5.54 -18.21 12.86
N GLY A 100 -4.89 -19.36 13.00
CA GLY A 100 -4.05 -19.67 14.15
C GLY A 100 -2.82 -18.78 14.26
N TYR A 101 -2.21 -18.40 13.13
CA TYR A 101 -1.08 -17.50 13.09
C TYR A 101 -1.50 -16.04 13.35
N PHE A 102 -2.57 -15.55 12.73
CA PHE A 102 -2.97 -14.15 12.82
C PHE A 102 -3.92 -13.80 13.98
N GLY A 103 -4.75 -14.75 14.42
CA GLY A 103 -5.93 -14.51 15.25
C GLY A 103 -5.66 -14.30 16.74
N GLU A 104 -4.53 -14.76 17.26
CA GLU A 104 -4.21 -14.69 18.70
C GLU A 104 -3.58 -13.33 19.10
N ALA A 105 -3.38 -12.39 18.17
CA ALA A 105 -2.66 -11.11 18.34
C ALA A 105 -1.18 -11.24 18.80
N VAL A 106 -0.75 -12.44 19.15
CA VAL A 106 0.62 -12.77 19.55
C VAL A 106 1.56 -12.84 18.34
N ARG A 107 2.78 -12.33 18.53
CA ARG A 107 3.84 -12.28 17.51
C ARG A 107 5.15 -12.72 18.15
N ILE A 108 5.72 -13.83 17.65
CA ILE A 108 6.97 -14.39 18.15
C ILE A 108 8.09 -14.04 17.14
N PRO A 109 9.06 -13.19 17.51
CA PRO A 109 10.25 -12.98 16.69
C PRO A 109 11.16 -14.22 16.80
N LEU A 110 11.71 -14.65 15.67
CA LEU A 110 12.54 -15.84 15.59
C LEU A 110 13.94 -15.48 15.09
N LEU A 111 14.97 -15.98 15.77
CA LEU A 111 16.36 -15.96 15.30
C LEU A 111 16.56 -17.01 14.19
N ASN A 112 15.93 -18.18 14.37
CA ASN A 112 15.94 -19.26 13.40
C ASN A 112 14.54 -19.85 13.26
N GLU A 113 13.91 -19.62 12.10
CA GLU A 113 12.54 -20.09 11.87
C GLU A 113 12.42 -21.63 11.80
N LYS A 114 13.46 -22.34 11.33
CA LYS A 114 13.45 -23.80 11.22
C LYS A 114 13.58 -24.47 12.59
N LYS A 115 14.44 -23.92 13.44
CA LYS A 115 14.66 -24.41 14.82
C LYS A 115 13.63 -23.88 15.81
N GLY A 116 12.84 -22.87 15.43
CA GLY A 116 11.93 -22.18 16.34
C GLY A 116 12.66 -21.40 17.43
N GLU A 117 13.91 -20.99 17.19
CA GLU A 117 14.71 -20.24 18.16
C GLU A 117 14.16 -18.83 18.29
N ILE A 118 13.79 -18.45 19.51
CA ILE A 118 13.10 -17.19 19.81
C ILE A 118 14.09 -16.09 20.10
N ASP A 119 13.80 -14.89 19.59
CA ASP A 119 14.55 -13.68 19.88
C ASP A 119 14.01 -12.99 21.14
N TYR A 120 14.36 -13.52 22.31
CA TYR A 120 13.90 -13.00 23.60
C TYR A 120 14.32 -11.55 23.85
N GLU A 121 15.48 -11.14 23.33
CA GLU A 121 16.01 -9.79 23.49
C GLU A 121 15.12 -8.77 22.76
N ALA A 122 14.67 -9.09 21.54
CA ALA A 122 13.70 -8.26 20.84
C ALA A 122 12.37 -8.16 21.60
N VAL A 123 11.88 -9.26 22.19
CA VAL A 123 10.66 -9.25 22.99
C VAL A 123 10.81 -8.38 24.24
N GLU A 124 11.88 -8.59 25.02
CA GLU A 124 12.17 -7.85 26.24
C GLU A 124 12.26 -6.34 25.98
N SER A 125 12.98 -5.93 24.93
CA SER A 125 13.10 -4.52 24.53
C SER A 125 11.76 -3.85 24.18
N SER A 126 10.73 -4.64 23.82
CA SER A 126 9.40 -4.15 23.45
C SER A 126 8.42 -4.05 24.63
N LEU A 127 8.72 -4.65 25.79
CA LEU A 127 7.82 -4.67 26.95
C LEU A 127 7.40 -3.28 27.45
N PRO A 128 8.30 -2.28 27.53
CA PRO A 128 7.91 -0.93 27.96
C PRO A 128 6.84 -0.31 27.04
N GLU A 129 6.89 -0.60 25.74
CA GLU A 129 5.95 -0.06 24.75
C GLU A 129 4.54 -0.62 24.91
N PHE A 130 4.40 -1.91 25.26
CA PHE A 130 3.08 -2.48 25.59
C PHE A 130 2.40 -1.75 26.77
N SER A 131 3.18 -1.38 27.78
CA SER A 131 2.70 -0.65 28.96
C SER A 131 2.27 0.78 28.61
N LYS A 132 3.13 1.52 27.90
CA LYS A 132 2.80 2.87 27.42
C LYS A 132 1.55 2.87 26.54
N LYS A 133 1.45 1.92 25.61
CA LYS A 133 0.27 1.73 24.78
C LYS A 133 -0.98 1.41 25.57
N HIS A 134 -0.89 0.52 26.57
CA HIS A 134 -2.01 0.21 27.43
C HIS A 134 -2.55 1.45 28.15
N ARG A 135 -1.65 2.26 28.72
CA ARG A 135 -2.01 3.53 29.38
C ARG A 135 -2.67 4.50 28.41
N TRP A 136 -2.12 4.66 27.21
CA TRP A 136 -2.72 5.50 26.17
C TRP A 136 -4.14 5.02 25.78
N ILE A 137 -4.35 3.71 25.56
CA ILE A 137 -5.67 3.15 25.26
C ILE A 137 -6.66 3.46 26.41
N LEU A 138 -6.24 3.33 27.67
CA LEU A 138 -7.09 3.65 28.83
C LEU A 138 -7.48 5.13 28.87
N GLN A 139 -6.55 6.04 28.55
CA GLN A 139 -6.83 7.47 28.46
C GLN A 139 -7.87 7.77 27.38
N GLU A 140 -7.73 7.17 26.20
CA GLU A 140 -8.70 7.34 25.11
C GLU A 140 -10.07 6.74 25.45
N ILE A 141 -10.11 5.59 26.11
CA ILE A 141 -11.35 5.01 26.65
C ILE A 141 -12.01 5.97 27.66
N ALA A 142 -11.24 6.61 28.53
CA ALA A 142 -11.75 7.56 29.50
C ALA A 142 -12.33 8.82 28.82
N LYS A 143 -11.63 9.37 27.83
CA LYS A 143 -12.14 10.48 27.00
C LYS A 143 -13.45 10.11 26.30
N LEU A 144 -13.51 8.93 25.67
CA LEU A 144 -14.71 8.40 25.03
C LEU A 144 -15.89 8.21 25.98
N LYS A 145 -15.63 7.82 27.24
CA LYS A 145 -16.69 7.69 28.26
C LYS A 145 -17.23 9.04 28.71
N LYS A 146 -16.38 10.07 28.77
CA LYS A 146 -16.77 11.44 29.16
C LYS A 146 -17.58 12.15 28.08
N ASN A 147 -17.25 11.94 26.80
CA ASN A 147 -17.90 12.61 25.67
C ASN A 147 -18.87 11.67 24.97
N SER A 148 -20.17 11.93 25.11
CA SER A 148 -21.23 11.11 24.51
C SER A 148 -21.46 11.37 23.01
N LYS A 149 -20.96 12.49 22.49
CA LYS A 149 -21.16 12.92 21.10
C LYS A 149 -19.88 13.49 20.52
N TYR A 150 -19.46 12.95 19.38
CA TYR A 150 -18.36 13.45 18.58
C TYR A 150 -18.96 13.93 17.26
N ASP A 151 -18.86 15.23 17.02
CA ASP A 151 -19.30 15.84 15.77
C ASP A 151 -18.09 16.47 15.09
N ILE A 152 -17.78 15.94 13.91
CA ILE A 152 -16.73 16.44 13.03
C ILE A 152 -17.31 16.92 11.70
N SER A 153 -18.64 16.98 11.56
CA SER A 153 -19.29 17.37 10.31
C SER A 153 -18.92 18.79 9.87
N GLY A 154 -18.78 19.72 10.83
CA GLY A 154 -18.27 21.07 10.58
C GLY A 154 -16.85 21.05 10.01
N ASN A 155 -15.92 20.35 10.69
CA ASN A 155 -14.54 20.21 10.19
C ASN A 155 -14.49 19.59 8.80
N ILE A 156 -15.27 18.53 8.54
CA ILE A 156 -15.32 17.88 7.22
C ILE A 156 -15.79 18.85 6.14
N LYS A 157 -16.87 19.60 6.39
CA LYS A 157 -17.38 20.60 5.42
C LYS A 157 -16.35 21.69 5.15
N SER A 158 -15.69 22.21 6.18
CA SER A 158 -14.66 23.24 6.04
C SER A 158 -13.45 22.72 5.26
N ILE A 159 -12.99 21.50 5.55
CA ILE A 159 -11.88 20.87 4.80
C ILE A 159 -12.30 20.66 3.34
N GLN A 160 -13.52 20.18 3.07
CA GLN A 160 -14.02 20.02 1.70
C GLN A 160 -14.06 21.35 0.94
N ALA A 161 -14.57 22.42 1.56
CA ALA A 161 -14.57 23.75 0.95
C ALA A 161 -13.16 24.24 0.62
N LEU A 162 -12.19 24.04 1.53
CA LEU A 162 -10.79 24.39 1.26
C LEU A 162 -10.17 23.56 0.13
N LEU A 163 -10.55 22.29 -0.01
CA LEU A 163 -10.09 21.47 -1.12
C LEU A 163 -10.57 22.02 -2.47
N GLU A 164 -11.81 22.50 -2.55
CA GLU A 164 -12.34 23.16 -3.75
C GLU A 164 -11.64 24.50 -4.03
N GLU A 165 -11.38 25.30 -3.00
CA GLU A 165 -10.57 26.54 -3.15
C GLU A 165 -9.16 26.24 -3.68
N LEU A 166 -8.47 25.24 -3.12
CA LEU A 166 -7.15 24.83 -3.56
C LEU A 166 -7.14 24.27 -4.99
N LEU A 167 -8.20 23.58 -5.41
CA LEU A 167 -8.37 23.16 -6.80
C LEU A 167 -8.48 24.34 -7.74
N SER A 168 -9.20 25.40 -7.34
CA SER A 168 -9.31 26.63 -8.13
C SER A 168 -7.94 27.32 -8.30
N TYR A 169 -7.12 27.36 -7.24
CA TYR A 169 -5.76 27.88 -7.32
C TYR A 169 -4.87 27.02 -8.23
N LYS A 170 -4.97 25.69 -8.15
CA LYS A 170 -4.25 24.79 -9.06
C LYS A 170 -4.64 25.05 -10.52
N TYR A 171 -5.94 25.18 -10.80
CA TYR A 171 -6.44 25.50 -12.14
C TYR A 171 -5.88 26.83 -12.66
N GLN A 172 -5.89 27.89 -11.85
CA GLN A 172 -5.29 29.18 -12.22
C GLN A 172 -3.80 29.04 -12.50
N LEU A 173 -3.05 28.35 -11.62
CA LEU A 173 -1.61 28.15 -11.76
C LEU A 173 -1.24 27.40 -13.03
N ASN A 174 -2.01 26.37 -13.40
CA ASN A 174 -1.78 25.59 -14.61
C ASN A 174 -2.09 26.37 -15.91
N ASN A 175 -2.86 27.45 -15.84
CA ASN A 175 -3.22 28.27 -17.00
C ASN A 175 -2.25 29.45 -17.25
N PHE A 176 -1.29 29.71 -16.36
CA PHE A 176 -0.20 30.64 -16.67
C PHE A 176 0.76 29.99 -17.66
N LYS A 177 0.95 30.60 -18.83
CA LYS A 177 1.99 30.19 -19.78
C LYS A 177 3.36 30.52 -19.20
N ASP A 178 4.26 29.55 -19.15
CA ASP A 178 5.63 29.78 -18.66
C ASP A 178 6.45 30.73 -19.57
N ASP A 179 6.02 30.91 -20.83
CA ASP A 179 6.71 31.77 -21.82
C ASP A 179 6.23 33.24 -21.83
N ASN A 180 5.29 33.63 -20.98
CA ASN A 180 4.83 35.03 -20.95
C ASN A 180 5.82 35.90 -20.16
N ASP A 181 6.60 36.72 -20.87
CA ASP A 181 7.50 37.73 -20.31
C ASP A 181 6.78 38.96 -19.71
N ASN A 182 5.46 38.91 -19.57
CA ASN A 182 4.70 39.97 -18.94
C ASN A 182 4.91 39.97 -17.42
N ASP A 183 5.57 41.01 -16.90
CA ASP A 183 5.80 41.21 -15.46
C ASP A 183 4.49 41.14 -14.63
N ASN A 184 3.35 41.52 -15.22
CA ASN A 184 2.06 41.43 -14.54
C ASN A 184 1.62 39.98 -14.32
N ASP A 185 1.80 39.08 -15.29
CA ASP A 185 1.44 37.67 -15.17
C ASP A 185 2.32 36.96 -14.14
N LYS A 186 3.62 37.26 -14.13
CA LYS A 186 4.57 36.78 -13.11
C LYS A 186 4.15 37.22 -11.70
N LYS A 187 3.70 38.47 -11.55
CA LYS A 187 3.19 39.01 -10.28
C LYS A 187 1.92 38.32 -9.82
N ILE A 188 0.96 38.08 -10.72
CA ILE A 188 -0.29 37.37 -10.41
C ILE A 188 0.03 35.92 -10.01
N LYS A 189 0.84 35.20 -10.80
CA LYS A 189 1.27 33.82 -10.48
C LYS A 189 1.88 33.74 -9.07
N THR A 190 2.79 34.65 -8.74
CA THR A 190 3.43 34.71 -7.41
C THR A 190 2.42 34.96 -6.29
N GLU A 191 1.45 35.86 -6.48
CA GLU A 191 0.41 36.12 -5.48
C GLU A 191 -0.55 34.92 -5.34
N THR A 192 -0.93 34.28 -6.45
CA THR A 192 -1.72 33.04 -6.47
C THR A 192 -1.01 31.92 -5.71
N GLU A 193 0.30 31.73 -5.92
CA GLU A 193 1.09 30.74 -5.18
C GLU A 193 1.12 31.04 -3.67
N LYS A 194 1.28 32.31 -3.30
CA LYS A 194 1.30 32.75 -1.90
C LYS A 194 -0.05 32.51 -1.21
N GLN A 195 -1.16 32.82 -1.89
CA GLN A 195 -2.50 32.57 -1.38
C GLN A 195 -2.76 31.07 -1.24
N SER A 196 -2.39 30.28 -2.24
CA SER A 196 -2.52 28.83 -2.19
C SER A 196 -1.72 28.22 -1.02
N LYS A 197 -0.46 28.67 -0.81
CA LYS A 197 0.35 28.26 0.36
C LYS A 197 -0.32 28.59 1.69
N LYS A 198 -0.92 29.78 1.82
CA LYS A 198 -1.69 30.16 3.01
C LYS A 198 -2.88 29.22 3.25
N LYS A 199 -3.62 28.89 2.18
CA LYS A 199 -4.75 27.96 2.25
C LYS A 199 -4.33 26.52 2.55
N LEU A 200 -3.16 26.08 2.10
CA LEU A 200 -2.59 24.80 2.49
C LEU A 200 -2.27 24.73 3.99
N GLN A 201 -1.75 25.81 4.58
CA GLN A 201 -1.54 25.90 6.03
C GLN A 201 -2.86 25.89 6.81
N GLU A 202 -3.89 26.58 6.30
CA GLU A 202 -5.25 26.55 6.84
C GLU A 202 -5.83 25.13 6.80
N LEU A 203 -5.68 24.44 5.66
CA LEU A 203 -6.08 23.04 5.47
C LEU A 203 -5.43 22.12 6.50
N PHE A 204 -4.10 22.22 6.68
CA PHE A 204 -3.39 21.41 7.66
C PHE A 204 -3.86 21.69 9.09
N THR A 205 -4.11 22.96 9.43
CA THR A 205 -4.63 23.36 10.75
C THR A 205 -5.99 22.74 11.02
N LEU A 206 -6.95 22.87 10.09
CA LEU A 206 -8.28 22.27 10.23
C LEU A 206 -8.24 20.74 10.26
N TYR A 207 -7.34 20.13 9.48
CA TYR A 207 -7.12 18.70 9.48
C TYR A 207 -6.62 18.22 10.85
N LYS A 208 -5.60 18.89 11.40
CA LYS A 208 -5.07 18.61 12.74
C LYS A 208 -6.14 18.72 13.83
N GLU A 209 -6.92 19.81 13.82
CA GLU A 209 -8.03 19.99 14.76
C GLU A 209 -9.07 18.87 14.66
N MET A 210 -9.42 18.47 13.42
CA MET A 210 -10.34 17.35 13.21
C MET A 210 -9.76 16.07 13.82
N VAL A 211 -8.50 15.76 13.53
CA VAL A 211 -7.81 14.56 14.01
C VAL A 211 -7.69 14.53 15.54
N ASP A 212 -7.43 15.68 16.18
CA ASP A 212 -7.35 15.80 17.64
C ASP A 212 -8.70 15.57 18.31
N LYS A 213 -9.80 16.07 17.72
CA LYS A 213 -11.19 15.81 18.16
C LYS A 213 -11.54 14.32 18.15
N ILE A 214 -10.90 13.54 17.27
CA ILE A 214 -11.07 12.08 17.18
C ILE A 214 -9.79 11.33 17.58
N SER A 215 -9.09 11.80 18.62
CA SER A 215 -7.85 11.17 19.13
C SER A 215 -7.94 9.65 19.36
N PHE A 216 -9.12 9.13 19.71
CA PHE A 216 -9.35 7.68 19.82
C PHE A 216 -9.23 6.90 18.49
N MET A 217 -9.22 7.58 17.33
CA MET A 217 -8.94 7.02 16.00
C MET A 217 -7.47 7.13 15.59
N GLN A 218 -6.63 7.82 16.37
CA GLN A 218 -5.19 7.92 16.11
C GLN A 218 -4.46 6.60 16.46
N ASN A 219 -3.26 6.40 15.94
CA ASN A 219 -2.40 5.30 16.37
C ASN A 219 -1.82 5.57 17.77
N TYR A 220 -1.40 4.50 18.46
CA TYR A 220 -0.47 4.66 19.57
C TYR A 220 0.84 5.22 19.00
N VAL A 221 1.27 6.39 19.51
CA VAL A 221 2.32 7.24 18.92
C VAL A 221 1.88 7.81 17.57
N PHE A 222 1.18 8.94 17.60
CA PHE A 222 0.68 9.61 16.39
C PHE A 222 1.48 10.89 16.10
N PRO A 223 1.78 11.19 14.82
CA PRO A 223 1.58 10.33 13.64
C PRO A 223 2.61 9.18 13.57
N VAL A 224 2.23 8.06 12.97
CA VAL A 224 3.17 6.96 12.65
C VAL A 224 3.72 7.14 11.24
N ASP A 225 5.05 7.18 11.11
CA ASP A 225 5.72 7.11 9.80
C ASP A 225 5.85 5.66 9.32
N TYR A 226 4.81 5.18 8.64
CA TYR A 226 4.76 3.84 8.07
C TYR A 226 5.83 3.60 7.00
N LEU A 227 6.23 4.64 6.26
CA LEU A 227 7.21 4.54 5.20
C LEU A 227 8.61 4.34 5.79
N ALA A 228 8.99 5.12 6.80
CA ALA A 228 10.24 4.94 7.52
C ALA A 228 10.30 3.57 8.20
N LEU A 229 9.22 3.14 8.85
CA LEU A 229 9.14 1.80 9.45
C LEU A 229 9.33 0.68 8.42
N ARG A 230 8.73 0.84 7.23
CA ARG A 230 8.89 -0.12 6.13
C ARG A 230 10.31 -0.12 5.59
N LYS A 231 10.87 1.05 5.27
CA LYS A 231 12.25 1.22 4.79
C LYS A 231 13.26 0.60 5.76
N ASN A 232 13.11 0.89 7.06
CA ASN A 232 13.97 0.33 8.10
C ASN A 232 13.87 -1.19 8.16
N TYR A 233 12.68 -1.77 8.00
CA TYR A 233 12.51 -3.22 7.99
C TYR A 233 13.16 -3.87 6.76
N ASP A 234 12.93 -3.30 5.57
CA ASP A 234 13.41 -3.84 4.31
C ASP A 234 14.96 -3.85 4.24
N ASN A 235 15.62 -2.88 4.89
CA ASN A 235 17.10 -2.83 5.03
C ASN A 235 17.72 -4.06 5.71
N TYR A 236 16.94 -4.84 6.48
CA TYR A 236 17.40 -6.04 7.19
C TYR A 236 16.65 -7.30 6.78
N ASN A 237 15.65 -7.23 5.90
CA ASN A 237 14.75 -8.35 5.63
C ASN A 237 15.49 -9.56 5.04
N ASN A 238 16.41 -9.30 4.11
CA ASN A 238 17.15 -10.31 3.35
C ASN A 238 18.51 -10.68 3.97
N LYS A 239 18.93 -9.95 5.02
CA LYS A 239 20.19 -10.21 5.71
C LYS A 239 20.05 -11.43 6.62
N ARG A 240 21.02 -12.34 6.53
CA ARG A 240 21.01 -13.64 7.22
C ARG A 240 21.87 -13.69 8.48
N ASP A 241 22.68 -12.66 8.73
CA ASP A 241 23.49 -12.58 9.94
C ASP A 241 22.61 -12.34 11.19
N ILE A 242 23.07 -12.82 12.34
CA ILE A 242 22.29 -12.82 13.58
C ILE A 242 21.96 -11.39 14.03
N GLU A 243 22.87 -10.44 13.84
CA GLU A 243 22.66 -9.05 14.27
C GLU A 243 21.56 -8.37 13.44
N SER A 244 21.61 -8.53 12.12
CA SER A 244 20.55 -8.04 11.22
C SER A 244 19.21 -8.71 11.51
N ILE A 245 19.19 -10.02 11.79
CA ILE A 245 17.97 -10.72 12.19
C ILE A 245 17.39 -10.13 13.48
N LYS A 246 18.22 -9.84 14.48
CA LYS A 246 17.80 -9.18 15.73
C LYS A 246 17.24 -7.78 15.46
N LYS A 247 17.92 -6.96 14.66
CA LYS A 247 17.44 -5.62 14.25
C LYS A 247 16.09 -5.71 13.53
N ARG A 248 15.97 -6.61 12.54
CA ARG A 248 14.72 -6.90 11.84
C ARG A 248 13.60 -7.31 12.79
N ASN A 249 13.88 -8.17 13.75
CA ASN A 249 12.91 -8.65 14.74
C ASN A 249 12.41 -7.55 15.68
N ARG A 250 13.29 -6.64 16.12
CA ARG A 250 12.91 -5.45 16.90
C ARG A 250 12.00 -4.54 16.09
N ILE A 251 12.38 -4.22 14.85
CA ILE A 251 11.55 -3.40 13.94
C ILE A 251 10.21 -4.08 13.65
N PHE A 252 10.21 -5.40 13.44
CA PHE A 252 8.99 -6.18 13.25
C PHE A 252 8.02 -6.02 14.42
N LEU A 253 8.49 -6.20 15.65
CA LEU A 253 7.65 -6.05 16.84
C LEU A 253 7.15 -4.61 16.99
N GLN A 254 8.02 -3.62 16.77
CA GLN A 254 7.65 -2.21 16.78
C GLN A 254 6.54 -1.92 15.76
N ARG A 255 6.66 -2.41 14.52
CA ARG A 255 5.61 -2.31 13.51
C ARG A 255 4.30 -2.95 13.96
N LYS A 256 4.34 -4.12 14.60
CA LYS A 256 3.11 -4.75 15.12
C LYS A 256 2.46 -3.97 16.27
N LEU A 257 3.24 -3.18 17.01
CA LEU A 257 2.74 -2.31 18.08
C LEU A 257 2.18 -0.98 17.55
N LEU A 258 2.81 -0.37 16.55
CA LEU A 258 2.45 0.95 16.03
C LEU A 258 1.41 0.89 14.90
N GLU A 259 1.50 -0.13 14.05
CA GLU A 259 0.66 -0.26 12.87
C GLU A 259 -0.67 -0.98 13.12
N ASP A 260 -1.09 -1.23 14.36
CA ASP A 260 -2.32 -1.99 14.62
C ASP A 260 -3.58 -1.11 14.70
N GLY A 261 -4.73 -1.72 15.02
CA GLY A 261 -6.01 -1.02 15.10
C GLY A 261 -7.07 -1.83 15.82
N ALA A 262 -8.14 -1.16 16.22
CA ALA A 262 -9.25 -1.74 16.94
C ALA A 262 -10.16 -2.51 15.97
N LEU A 263 -10.45 -3.77 16.30
CA LEU A 263 -11.42 -4.56 15.52
C LEU A 263 -12.83 -4.18 15.91
N ALA A 264 -13.76 -4.29 14.97
CA ALA A 264 -15.16 -4.43 15.31
C ALA A 264 -15.34 -5.69 16.16
N VAL A 265 -16.31 -5.69 17.08
CA VAL A 265 -16.55 -6.82 18.01
C VAL A 265 -16.81 -8.14 17.28
N LYS A 266 -17.34 -8.10 16.06
CA LYS A 266 -17.55 -9.29 15.23
C LYS A 266 -16.26 -9.81 14.56
N GLY A 267 -15.14 -9.08 14.68
CA GLY A 267 -13.86 -9.41 14.05
C GLY A 267 -13.77 -9.13 12.55
N ASN A 268 -14.89 -8.78 11.92
CA ASN A 268 -14.99 -8.69 10.45
C ASN A 268 -14.44 -7.39 9.83
N SER A 269 -14.12 -6.39 10.64
CA SER A 269 -13.55 -5.14 10.15
C SER A 269 -12.57 -4.55 11.17
N SER A 270 -11.50 -3.95 10.67
CA SER A 270 -10.49 -3.23 11.45
C SER A 270 -10.52 -1.76 11.05
N ASP A 271 -10.24 -0.83 11.98
CA ASP A 271 -9.98 0.57 11.63
C ASP A 271 -8.51 0.83 11.28
N ARG A 272 -7.63 -0.18 11.36
CA ARG A 272 -6.19 -0.09 11.08
C ARG A 272 -5.87 0.75 9.85
N TYR A 273 -6.59 0.50 8.76
CA TYR A 273 -6.41 1.23 7.50
C TYR A 273 -6.68 2.72 7.63
N ILE A 274 -7.78 3.10 8.31
CA ILE A 274 -8.14 4.51 8.52
C ILE A 274 -7.12 5.20 9.43
N ARG A 275 -6.67 4.53 10.50
CA ARG A 275 -5.63 5.09 11.39
C ARG A 275 -4.34 5.37 10.62
N ALA A 276 -3.94 4.42 9.78
CA ALA A 276 -2.75 4.57 8.94
C ALA A 276 -2.90 5.71 7.92
N LEU A 277 -4.08 5.84 7.30
CA LEU A 277 -4.37 6.93 6.37
C LEU A 277 -4.34 8.28 7.08
N LEU A 278 -4.86 8.37 8.32
CA LEU A 278 -4.81 9.60 9.12
C LEU A 278 -3.37 10.06 9.37
N SER A 279 -2.48 9.14 9.77
CA SER A 279 -1.06 9.46 9.99
C SER A 279 -0.35 9.84 8.69
N THR A 280 -0.62 9.13 7.59
CA THR A 280 0.00 9.37 6.29
C THR A 280 -0.38 10.75 5.76
N LEU A 281 -1.67 11.10 5.79
CA LEU A 281 -2.15 12.43 5.41
C LEU A 281 -1.60 13.52 6.33
N TYR A 282 -1.51 13.27 7.64
CA TYR A 282 -0.91 14.22 8.58
C TYR A 282 0.53 14.56 8.16
N LEU A 283 1.38 13.55 7.98
CA LEU A 283 2.78 13.73 7.61
C LEU A 283 2.93 14.36 6.22
N ARG A 284 2.07 14.02 5.25
CA ARG A 284 2.13 14.60 3.91
C ARG A 284 1.70 16.07 3.88
N LEU A 285 0.68 16.44 4.64
CA LEU A 285 0.25 17.84 4.75
C LEU A 285 1.24 18.68 5.56
N GLU A 286 1.80 18.13 6.64
CA GLU A 286 2.80 18.80 7.47
C GLU A 286 4.09 19.08 6.70
N ASN A 287 4.57 18.11 5.92
CA ASN A 287 5.81 18.23 5.16
C ASN A 287 5.60 18.83 3.75
N HIS A 288 4.41 19.31 3.42
CA HIS A 288 4.15 19.88 2.10
C HIS A 288 4.86 21.25 1.95
N GLN A 289 5.70 21.38 0.92
CA GLN A 289 6.48 22.60 0.67
C GLN A 289 6.01 23.39 -0.58
N GLY A 290 5.15 22.78 -1.40
CA GLY A 290 4.66 23.36 -2.66
C GLY A 290 3.57 24.43 -2.48
N SER A 291 3.24 25.09 -3.59
CA SER A 291 2.04 25.94 -3.72
C SER A 291 0.82 25.18 -4.21
N VAL A 292 0.97 23.95 -4.69
CA VAL A 292 -0.10 23.15 -5.28
C VAL A 292 -0.27 21.86 -4.50
N LEU A 293 -1.48 21.59 -4.04
CA LEU A 293 -1.80 20.32 -3.39
C LEU A 293 -1.60 19.17 -4.38
N GLU A 294 -0.79 18.19 -3.98
CA GLU A 294 -0.62 16.98 -4.76
C GLU A 294 -1.96 16.25 -4.90
N GLU A 295 -2.28 15.82 -6.12
CA GLU A 295 -3.57 15.18 -6.43
C GLU A 295 -3.81 13.93 -5.58
N ASP A 296 -2.75 13.18 -5.31
CA ASP A 296 -2.79 12.03 -4.43
C ASP A 296 -3.25 12.37 -3.01
N VAL A 297 -2.77 13.48 -2.45
CA VAL A 297 -3.15 13.94 -1.11
C VAL A 297 -4.60 14.37 -1.11
N ARG A 298 -5.02 15.14 -2.13
CA ARG A 298 -6.41 15.58 -2.29
C ARG A 298 -7.37 14.39 -2.39
N TYR A 299 -7.06 13.42 -3.24
CA TYR A 299 -7.87 12.21 -3.41
C TYR A 299 -7.96 11.40 -2.11
N ASP A 300 -6.84 11.20 -1.43
CA ASP A 300 -6.78 10.44 -0.19
C ASP A 300 -7.56 11.13 0.92
N LEU A 301 -7.46 12.45 1.02
CA LEU A 301 -8.21 13.26 1.97
C LEU A 301 -9.71 13.20 1.65
N SER A 302 -10.11 13.40 0.40
CA SER A 302 -11.51 13.26 -0.04
C SER A 302 -12.08 11.88 0.26
N SER A 303 -11.32 10.81 0.02
CA SER A 303 -11.71 9.43 0.32
C SER A 303 -11.88 9.21 1.82
N LEU A 304 -10.97 9.74 2.64
CA LEU A 304 -11.06 9.70 4.09
C LEU A 304 -12.31 10.43 4.60
N LEU A 305 -12.56 11.67 4.14
CA LEU A 305 -13.68 12.50 4.57
C LEU A 305 -15.05 11.87 4.26
N LYS A 306 -15.15 11.09 3.17
CA LYS A 306 -16.37 10.32 2.83
C LYS A 306 -16.62 9.16 3.81
N VAL A 307 -15.57 8.48 4.27
CA VAL A 307 -15.70 7.26 5.08
C VAL A 307 -15.71 7.55 6.58
N LEU A 308 -14.98 8.57 7.03
CA LEU A 308 -14.76 8.90 8.44
C LEU A 308 -16.07 9.15 9.23
N PRO A 309 -17.10 9.85 8.69
CA PRO A 309 -18.39 10.01 9.36
C PRO A 309 -19.02 8.69 9.78
N ALA A 310 -18.95 7.65 8.93
CA ALA A 310 -19.52 6.34 9.26
C ALA A 310 -18.78 5.68 10.44
N PHE A 311 -17.49 5.93 10.60
CA PHE A 311 -16.73 5.42 11.74
C PHE A 311 -17.03 6.18 13.03
N VAL A 312 -17.17 7.52 12.95
CA VAL A 312 -17.38 8.38 14.13
C VAL A 312 -18.83 8.40 14.59
N SER A 313 -19.80 8.46 13.68
CA SER A 313 -21.25 8.59 13.99
C SER A 313 -21.89 7.31 14.55
N ASN A 314 -21.26 6.15 14.37
CA ASN A 314 -21.74 4.87 14.93
C ASN A 314 -21.62 4.78 16.47
N ASN A 315 -21.34 5.90 17.15
CA ASN A 315 -21.14 5.99 18.59
C ASN A 315 -22.39 6.32 19.42
N ARG A 316 -23.61 6.11 18.90
CA ARG A 316 -24.79 6.21 19.77
C ARG A 316 -24.68 5.16 20.87
N LEU A 317 -24.31 5.59 22.08
CA LEU A 317 -24.55 4.90 23.33
C LEU A 317 -26.06 4.65 23.39
N VAL A 318 -26.52 3.51 22.87
CA VAL A 318 -27.89 3.10 23.09
C VAL A 318 -27.95 2.68 24.56
N VAL A 319 -28.33 3.62 25.42
CA VAL A 319 -28.83 3.34 26.76
C VAL A 319 -30.12 2.55 26.54
N ILE A 320 -30.02 1.23 26.53
CA ILE A 320 -31.19 0.35 26.39
C ILE A 320 -31.90 0.39 27.74
N SER A 321 -32.92 1.24 27.87
CA SER A 321 -33.85 1.27 28.99
C SER A 321 -34.52 -0.10 29.18
N GLU A 322 -34.86 -0.43 30.43
CA GLU A 322 -35.00 -1.80 30.93
C GLU A 322 -36.25 -2.61 30.54
N SER A 323 -37.14 -2.10 29.70
CA SER A 323 -38.35 -2.81 29.28
C SER A 323 -38.17 -3.81 28.09
N SER A 324 -38.56 -5.07 28.28
CA SER A 324 -38.71 -6.21 27.32
C SER A 324 -37.52 -7.21 27.10
N LYS A 325 -37.56 -8.37 27.76
CA LYS A 325 -36.45 -9.34 27.90
C LYS A 325 -36.11 -10.21 26.66
N LYS A 326 -37.01 -10.46 25.69
CA LYS A 326 -36.76 -11.40 24.57
C LYS A 326 -36.26 -10.75 23.26
N LYS A 327 -36.83 -9.62 22.80
CA LYS A 327 -36.28 -8.84 21.65
C LYS A 327 -34.93 -8.16 21.99
N LYS A 328 -34.64 -7.98 23.29
CA LYS A 328 -33.37 -7.43 23.79
C LYS A 328 -32.16 -8.29 23.52
N LYS A 329 -32.19 -9.62 23.64
CA LYS A 329 -30.94 -10.40 23.49
C LYS A 329 -30.34 -10.29 22.08
N ARG A 330 -31.17 -10.23 21.03
CA ARG A 330 -30.73 -10.02 19.63
C ARG A 330 -30.29 -8.57 19.36
N LYS A 331 -31.11 -7.56 19.72
CA LYS A 331 -30.74 -6.13 19.55
C LYS A 331 -29.54 -5.70 20.42
N LYS A 332 -29.46 -6.15 21.68
CA LYS A 332 -28.37 -5.85 22.64
C LYS A 332 -27.04 -6.49 22.20
N ARG A 333 -27.06 -7.69 21.59
CA ARG A 333 -25.88 -8.28 20.93
C ARG A 333 -25.48 -7.55 19.64
N GLN A 334 -26.45 -7.07 18.86
CA GLN A 334 -26.19 -6.38 17.60
C GLN A 334 -25.64 -4.95 17.80
N ILE A 335 -26.07 -4.27 18.87
CA ILE A 335 -25.66 -2.89 19.20
C ILE A 335 -24.35 -2.86 19.98
N ARG A 336 -24.14 -3.76 20.95
CA ARG A 336 -22.84 -3.87 21.66
C ARG A 336 -21.67 -4.15 20.73
N GLY A 337 -21.94 -4.70 19.54
CA GLY A 337 -20.91 -5.01 18.57
C GLY A 337 -20.43 -3.85 17.70
N ARG A 338 -21.05 -2.66 17.80
CA ARG A 338 -20.83 -1.54 16.87
C ARG A 338 -20.35 -0.23 17.51
N THR A 339 -20.34 -0.09 18.84
CA THR A 339 -19.91 1.17 19.47
C THR A 339 -18.39 1.31 19.46
N LEU A 340 -17.86 2.52 19.31
CA LEU A 340 -16.41 2.77 19.32
C LEU A 340 -15.79 2.35 20.66
N LEU A 341 -16.50 2.57 21.76
CA LEU A 341 -16.07 2.12 23.08
C LEU A 341 -15.82 0.61 23.14
N ALA A 342 -16.70 -0.21 22.56
CA ALA A 342 -16.51 -1.66 22.54
C ALA A 342 -15.28 -2.08 21.72
N ARG A 343 -14.98 -1.34 20.64
CA ARG A 343 -13.77 -1.55 19.83
C ARG A 343 -12.51 -1.21 20.62
N MET A 344 -12.51 -0.08 21.33
CA MET A 344 -11.38 0.33 22.17
C MET A 344 -11.16 -0.63 23.35
N GLU A 345 -12.23 -1.12 23.98
CA GLU A 345 -12.13 -2.14 25.04
C GLU A 345 -11.61 -3.49 24.49
N ASP A 346 -12.01 -3.91 23.29
CA ASP A 346 -11.43 -5.08 22.59
C ASP A 346 -9.93 -4.86 22.30
N TRP A 347 -9.55 -3.68 21.81
CA TRP A 347 -8.16 -3.34 21.55
C TRP A 347 -7.32 -3.35 22.83
N LYS A 348 -7.85 -2.79 23.93
CA LYS A 348 -7.26 -2.86 25.26
C LYS A 348 -6.99 -4.31 25.68
N ASN A 349 -7.99 -5.19 25.53
CA ASN A 349 -7.86 -6.60 25.93
C ASN A 349 -6.84 -7.35 25.07
N LYS A 350 -6.79 -7.09 23.76
CA LYS A 350 -5.77 -7.68 22.88
C LYS A 350 -4.36 -7.21 23.20
N ASN A 351 -4.21 -5.91 23.53
CA ASN A 351 -2.93 -5.37 23.97
C ASN A 351 -2.50 -6.01 25.29
N LEU A 352 -3.41 -6.16 26.26
CA LEU A 352 -3.15 -6.86 27.53
C LEU A 352 -2.73 -8.31 27.30
N HIS A 353 -3.44 -9.05 26.43
CA HIS A 353 -3.10 -10.43 26.11
C HIS A 353 -1.71 -10.55 25.46
N SER A 354 -1.42 -9.66 24.51
CA SER A 354 -0.11 -9.61 23.84
C SER A 354 1.02 -9.26 24.82
N TRP A 355 0.76 -8.34 25.74
CA TRP A 355 1.70 -7.95 26.79
C TRP A 355 1.94 -9.10 27.78
N ALA A 356 0.87 -9.77 28.24
CA ALA A 356 0.95 -10.94 29.10
C ALA A 356 1.79 -12.05 28.46
N PHE A 357 1.53 -12.34 27.18
CA PHE A 357 2.29 -13.31 26.42
C PHE A 357 3.78 -12.93 26.32
N ALA A 358 4.08 -11.70 25.91
CA ALA A 358 5.45 -11.21 25.74
C ALA A 358 6.24 -11.26 27.05
N TYR A 359 5.62 -10.82 28.16
CA TYR A 359 6.25 -10.87 29.47
C TYR A 359 6.54 -12.31 29.88
N ARG A 360 5.55 -13.19 29.74
CA ARG A 360 5.73 -14.58 30.14
C ARG A 360 6.79 -15.29 29.32
N LEU A 361 6.86 -14.98 28.02
CA LEU A 361 7.90 -15.49 27.13
C LEU A 361 9.31 -15.09 27.60
N VAL A 362 9.48 -13.84 28.03
CA VAL A 362 10.75 -13.36 28.59
C VAL A 362 11.05 -14.03 29.94
N LYS A 363 10.05 -14.13 30.83
CA LYS A 363 10.19 -14.79 32.15
C LYS A 363 10.61 -16.26 32.02
N SER A 364 10.02 -17.01 31.09
CA SER A 364 10.34 -18.43 30.88
C SER A 364 11.74 -18.66 30.31
N SER A 365 12.38 -17.63 29.75
CA SER A 365 13.73 -17.74 29.17
C SER A 365 14.86 -17.77 30.19
N GLN A 366 14.57 -17.54 31.49
CA GLN A 366 15.54 -17.42 32.59
C GLN A 366 16.65 -16.35 32.38
N LYS A 367 16.63 -15.60 31.28
CA LYS A 367 17.64 -14.58 30.94
C LYS A 367 17.30 -13.19 31.46
N SER A 368 16.06 -12.95 31.87
CA SER A 368 15.65 -11.64 32.39
C SER A 368 15.95 -11.51 33.88
N ARG A 369 16.83 -10.56 34.22
CA ARG A 369 17.19 -10.18 35.60
C ARG A 369 16.30 -9.05 36.15
N GLN A 370 15.42 -8.47 35.33
CA GLN A 370 14.59 -7.34 35.74
C GLN A 370 13.25 -7.81 36.29
N SER A 371 12.97 -7.46 37.56
CA SER A 371 11.62 -7.49 38.10
C SER A 371 10.78 -6.39 37.43
N ILE A 372 9.99 -6.75 36.42
CA ILE A 372 9.03 -5.81 35.84
C ILE A 372 7.74 -5.92 36.65
N ASP A 373 7.37 -4.84 37.33
CA ASP A 373 6.08 -4.74 38.00
C ASP A 373 4.97 -4.76 36.96
N LEU A 374 4.18 -5.83 36.97
CA LEU A 374 3.04 -5.98 36.09
C LEU A 374 1.75 -5.47 36.75
N PRO A 375 0.90 -4.74 36.00
CA PRO A 375 -0.45 -4.45 36.44
C PRO A 375 -1.23 -5.73 36.76
N LYS A 376 -2.13 -5.65 37.76
CA LYS A 376 -3.00 -6.78 38.16
C LYS A 376 -3.84 -7.31 37.00
N GLU A 377 -4.15 -6.46 36.02
CA GLU A 377 -4.88 -6.80 34.81
C GLU A 377 -4.11 -7.78 33.91
N VAL A 378 -2.79 -7.59 33.80
CA VAL A 378 -1.91 -8.47 33.01
C VAL A 378 -1.80 -9.83 33.69
N THR A 379 -1.64 -9.85 35.02
CA THR A 379 -1.51 -11.12 35.78
C THR A 379 -2.82 -11.91 35.88
N ARG A 380 -3.96 -11.29 35.58
CA ARG A 380 -5.27 -11.96 35.47
C ARG A 380 -5.50 -12.67 34.15
N ASP A 381 -4.67 -12.42 33.13
CA ASP A 381 -4.78 -13.09 31.84
C ASP A 381 -4.69 -14.62 32.03
N PRO A 382 -5.54 -15.42 31.35
CA PRO A 382 -5.51 -16.88 31.47
C PRO A 382 -4.14 -17.51 31.24
N LEU A 383 -3.26 -16.85 30.46
CA LEU A 383 -1.88 -17.28 30.29
C LEU A 383 -1.19 -17.46 31.66
N PHE A 384 -1.32 -16.54 32.62
CA PHE A 384 -0.65 -16.67 33.93
C PHE A 384 -1.15 -17.85 34.78
N LYS A 385 -2.31 -18.44 34.45
CA LYS A 385 -2.84 -19.63 35.13
C LYS A 385 -2.39 -20.93 34.49
N MET A 386 -1.83 -20.90 33.27
CA MET A 386 -1.33 -22.11 32.62
C MET A 386 -0.04 -22.57 33.30
N SER A 387 0.23 -23.88 33.33
CA SER A 387 1.53 -24.41 33.75
C SER A 387 2.65 -23.99 32.79
N GLU A 388 3.90 -24.01 33.23
CA GLU A 388 5.06 -23.72 32.37
C GLU A 388 5.15 -24.68 31.18
N GLN A 389 4.86 -25.97 31.40
CA GLN A 389 4.81 -26.95 30.31
C GLN A 389 3.73 -26.62 29.27
N ALA A 390 2.53 -26.22 29.72
CA ALA A 390 1.44 -25.85 28.82
C ALA A 390 1.79 -24.60 28.00
N PHE A 391 2.49 -23.64 28.59
CA PHE A 391 2.94 -22.42 27.90
C PHE A 391 4.06 -22.70 26.89
N ALA A 392 5.07 -23.48 27.28
CA ALA A 392 6.11 -23.92 26.36
C ALA A 392 5.51 -24.65 25.15
N ASN A 393 4.51 -25.51 25.38
CA ASN A 393 3.75 -26.17 24.31
C ASN A 393 3.00 -25.15 23.43
N LEU A 394 2.32 -24.15 24.02
CA LEU A 394 1.64 -23.10 23.26
C LEU A 394 2.62 -22.31 22.36
N VAL A 395 3.75 -21.87 22.91
CA VAL A 395 4.80 -21.14 22.19
C VAL A 395 5.30 -21.98 21.01
N LYS A 396 5.60 -23.26 21.25
CA LYS A 396 6.01 -24.22 20.20
C LYS A 396 4.95 -24.37 19.13
N VAL A 397 3.67 -24.50 19.51
CA VAL A 397 2.55 -24.60 18.57
C VAL A 397 2.43 -23.34 17.70
N ILE A 398 2.54 -22.15 18.27
CA ILE A 398 2.46 -20.88 17.51
C ILE A 398 3.66 -20.76 16.54
N ALA A 399 4.87 -21.06 16.99
CA ALA A 399 6.06 -21.04 16.16
C ALA A 399 5.95 -22.03 14.98
N ILE A 400 5.50 -23.25 15.26
CA ILE A 400 5.28 -24.29 14.24
C ILE A 400 4.19 -23.87 13.25
N LYS A 401 3.06 -23.31 13.70
CA LYS A 401 1.96 -22.87 12.81
C LYS A 401 2.43 -21.91 11.72
N ARG A 402 3.31 -20.95 12.03
CA ARG A 402 3.90 -20.03 11.04
C ARG A 402 4.71 -20.79 10.00
N HIS A 403 5.60 -21.67 10.46
CA HIS A 403 6.44 -22.49 9.59
C HIS A 403 5.59 -23.40 8.70
N THR A 404 4.63 -24.11 9.28
CA THR A 404 3.71 -25.00 8.56
C THR A 404 2.84 -24.25 7.56
N LEU A 405 2.39 -23.02 7.87
CA LEU A 405 1.65 -22.18 6.92
C LEU A 405 2.52 -21.82 5.71
N ARG A 406 3.77 -21.40 5.97
CA ARG A 406 4.73 -21.09 4.92
C ARG A 406 5.03 -22.30 4.05
N ASP A 407 5.35 -23.45 4.67
CA ASP A 407 5.65 -24.69 3.95
C ASP A 407 4.47 -25.15 3.12
N LEU A 408 3.25 -25.16 3.68
CA LEU A 408 2.05 -25.51 2.94
C LEU A 408 1.90 -24.61 1.71
N ASN A 409 2.05 -23.29 1.89
CA ASN A 409 1.94 -22.35 0.80
C ASN A 409 2.99 -22.61 -0.30
N PHE A 410 4.27 -22.77 0.05
CA PHE A 410 5.32 -23.04 -0.95
C PHE A 410 5.19 -24.42 -1.61
N VAL A 411 4.75 -25.44 -0.88
CA VAL A 411 4.45 -26.76 -1.48
C VAL A 411 3.34 -26.63 -2.52
N LYS A 412 2.25 -25.91 -2.20
CA LYS A 412 1.17 -25.67 -3.16
C LYS A 412 1.63 -24.81 -4.34
N GLN A 413 2.40 -23.74 -4.11
CA GLN A 413 2.96 -22.92 -5.20
C GLN A 413 3.88 -23.74 -6.12
N ARG A 414 4.65 -24.69 -5.57
CA ARG A 414 5.44 -25.63 -6.37
C ARG A 414 4.57 -26.55 -7.22
N GLU A 415 3.45 -27.05 -6.69
CA GLU A 415 2.50 -27.85 -7.48
C GLU A 415 1.92 -27.03 -8.64
N VAL A 416 1.56 -25.77 -8.39
CA VAL A 416 1.14 -24.81 -9.43
C VAL A 416 2.25 -24.67 -10.48
N TYR A 417 3.48 -24.37 -10.05
CA TYR A 417 4.61 -24.23 -10.96
C TYR A 417 4.80 -25.48 -11.83
N ARG A 418 4.78 -26.67 -11.22
CA ARG A 418 4.94 -27.94 -11.94
C ARG A 418 3.82 -28.22 -12.93
N PHE A 419 2.57 -27.89 -12.60
CA PHE A 419 1.44 -28.05 -13.53
C PHE A 419 1.63 -27.13 -14.75
N TRP A 420 1.85 -25.85 -14.50
CA TRP A 420 1.91 -24.85 -15.58
C TRP A 420 3.20 -24.91 -16.41
N SER A 421 4.33 -25.33 -15.83
CA SER A 421 5.60 -25.47 -16.57
C SER A 421 5.56 -26.50 -17.71
N LYS A 422 4.56 -27.40 -17.70
CA LYS A 422 4.34 -28.39 -18.76
C LYS A 422 3.50 -27.84 -19.92
N GLN A 423 2.91 -26.66 -19.76
CA GLN A 423 2.01 -26.07 -20.75
C GLN A 423 2.80 -25.29 -21.80
N PRO A 424 2.23 -25.05 -23.00
CA PRO A 424 2.84 -24.17 -24.00
C PRO A 424 3.10 -22.76 -23.44
N GLU A 425 4.10 -22.05 -23.98
CA GLU A 425 4.51 -20.74 -23.47
C GLU A 425 3.36 -19.74 -23.41
N LEU A 426 2.50 -19.68 -24.44
CA LEU A 426 1.32 -18.82 -24.45
C LEU A 426 0.41 -19.09 -23.23
N ILE A 427 0.16 -20.35 -22.90
CA ILE A 427 -0.69 -20.75 -21.78
C ILE A 427 -0.03 -20.39 -20.44
N GLN A 428 1.29 -20.52 -20.33
CA GLN A 428 2.05 -20.05 -19.16
C GLN A 428 1.96 -18.53 -18.98
N ALA A 429 2.09 -17.78 -20.08
CA ALA A 429 1.96 -16.33 -20.10
C ALA A 429 0.56 -15.89 -19.66
N LEU A 430 -0.50 -16.52 -20.21
CA LEU A 430 -1.88 -16.23 -19.84
C LEU A 430 -2.15 -16.54 -18.37
N PHE A 431 -1.68 -17.67 -17.85
CA PHE A 431 -1.81 -17.98 -16.43
C PHE A 431 -1.14 -16.93 -15.54
N THR A 432 0.08 -16.54 -15.90
CA THR A 432 0.86 -15.54 -15.17
C THR A 432 0.15 -14.19 -15.15
N LEU A 433 -0.20 -13.68 -16.33
CA LEU A 433 -0.86 -12.37 -16.49
C LEU A 433 -2.24 -12.36 -15.82
N GLU A 434 -3.07 -13.39 -16.04
CA GLU A 434 -4.40 -13.46 -15.42
C GLU A 434 -4.31 -13.54 -13.89
N THR A 435 -3.40 -14.35 -13.35
CA THR A 435 -3.19 -14.48 -11.91
C THR A 435 -2.75 -13.16 -11.29
N ILE A 436 -1.81 -12.45 -11.93
CA ILE A 436 -1.36 -11.11 -11.47
C ILE A 436 -2.53 -10.12 -11.52
N LEU A 437 -3.22 -10.00 -12.65
CA LEU A 437 -4.33 -9.08 -12.81
C LEU A 437 -5.47 -9.34 -11.82
N PHE A 438 -5.80 -10.62 -11.61
CA PHE A 438 -6.88 -11.01 -10.70
C PHE A 438 -6.57 -10.64 -9.24
N ASN A 439 -5.32 -10.81 -8.80
CA ASN A 439 -4.95 -10.65 -7.40
C ASN A 439 -4.35 -9.28 -7.04
N GLU A 440 -3.71 -8.57 -7.97
CA GLU A 440 -3.17 -7.22 -7.74
C GLU A 440 -4.18 -6.12 -8.07
N VAL A 441 -4.93 -6.27 -9.17
CA VAL A 441 -5.90 -5.25 -9.62
C VAL A 441 -7.33 -5.61 -9.24
N GLY A 442 -7.71 -6.88 -9.38
CA GLY A 442 -9.09 -7.32 -9.13
C GLY A 442 -10.08 -6.58 -10.03
N GLY A 443 -11.24 -6.19 -9.49
CA GLY A 443 -12.20 -5.35 -10.21
C GLY A 443 -12.28 -3.92 -9.71
N MET A 444 -11.15 -3.37 -9.26
CA MET A 444 -11.03 -1.92 -9.00
C MET A 444 -11.01 -1.14 -10.30
N ASP A 445 -10.37 -1.70 -11.33
CA ASP A 445 -10.27 -1.08 -12.65
C ASP A 445 -11.64 -1.03 -13.35
N ASN A 446 -11.87 0.04 -14.11
CA ASN A 446 -13.11 0.25 -14.81
C ASN A 446 -13.18 -0.62 -16.09
N ARG A 447 -14.25 -0.47 -16.88
CA ARG A 447 -14.46 -1.26 -18.10
C ARG A 447 -13.35 -1.06 -19.15
N SER A 448 -12.68 0.10 -19.17
CA SER A 448 -11.60 0.38 -20.15
C SER A 448 -10.34 -0.46 -19.91
N GLY A 449 -10.16 -0.97 -18.67
CA GLY A 449 -9.05 -1.85 -18.32
C GLY A 449 -7.69 -1.15 -18.32
N CYS A 450 -7.62 0.17 -18.11
CA CYS A 450 -6.38 0.93 -18.26
C CYS A 450 -5.29 0.46 -17.27
N GLU A 451 -5.63 0.27 -16.00
CA GLU A 451 -4.67 -0.21 -14.99
C GLU A 451 -4.23 -1.64 -15.31
N ARG A 452 -5.17 -2.50 -15.72
CA ARG A 452 -4.84 -3.87 -16.12
C ARG A 452 -3.91 -3.90 -17.33
N LYS A 453 -4.13 -3.05 -18.35
CA LYS A 453 -3.23 -2.92 -19.50
C LYS A 453 -1.83 -2.44 -19.11
N ASP A 454 -1.73 -1.50 -18.17
CA ASP A 454 -0.45 -1.01 -17.66
C ASP A 454 0.30 -2.09 -16.87
N ILE A 455 -0.39 -2.84 -16.02
CA ILE A 455 0.19 -3.95 -15.27
C ILE A 455 0.63 -5.08 -16.21
N VAL A 456 -0.16 -5.42 -17.24
CA VAL A 456 0.26 -6.40 -18.26
C VAL A 456 1.51 -5.92 -18.97
N GLN A 457 1.56 -4.66 -19.41
CA GLN A 457 2.73 -4.13 -20.09
C GLN A 457 3.96 -4.10 -19.17
N LEU A 458 3.80 -3.73 -17.90
CA LEU A 458 4.88 -3.79 -16.91
C LEU A 458 5.42 -5.22 -16.75
N VAL A 459 4.53 -6.21 -16.71
CA VAL A 459 4.93 -7.63 -16.64
C VAL A 459 5.65 -8.06 -17.92
N ILE A 460 5.19 -7.64 -19.10
CA ILE A 460 5.88 -7.85 -20.37
C ILE A 460 7.29 -7.23 -20.35
N ASN A 461 7.43 -5.99 -19.88
CA ASN A 461 8.75 -5.35 -19.77
C ASN A 461 9.68 -6.15 -18.84
N ARG A 462 9.15 -6.62 -17.71
CA ARG A 462 9.91 -7.46 -16.76
C ARG A 462 10.32 -8.80 -17.36
N TYR A 463 9.52 -9.37 -18.27
CA TYR A 463 9.88 -10.61 -18.96
C TYR A 463 11.24 -10.50 -19.67
N HIS A 464 11.55 -9.33 -20.24
CA HIS A 464 12.82 -9.09 -20.94
C HIS A 464 14.02 -8.83 -20.02
N VAL A 465 13.81 -8.71 -18.71
CA VAL A 465 14.88 -8.42 -17.75
C VAL A 465 15.21 -9.70 -16.94
N PRO A 466 16.44 -10.25 -17.04
CA PRO A 466 16.81 -11.52 -16.40
C PRO A 466 16.55 -11.58 -14.90
N PHE A 467 16.70 -10.46 -14.20
CA PHE A 467 16.42 -10.36 -12.76
C PHE A 467 15.01 -10.86 -12.39
N TYR A 468 13.98 -10.50 -13.18
CA TYR A 468 12.61 -10.90 -12.89
C TYR A 468 12.28 -12.29 -13.41
N THR A 469 13.00 -12.79 -14.41
CA THR A 469 12.72 -14.10 -15.04
C THR A 469 13.59 -15.24 -14.51
N SER A 470 14.31 -15.02 -13.42
CA SER A 470 15.13 -16.01 -12.73
C SER A 470 14.76 -16.12 -11.26
N ILE A 471 14.79 -17.35 -10.72
CA ILE A 471 14.65 -17.61 -9.28
C ILE A 471 16.05 -17.95 -8.76
N ALA A 472 16.60 -17.05 -7.94
CA ALA A 472 17.95 -17.18 -7.42
C ALA A 472 18.00 -18.19 -6.25
N PRO A 473 19.15 -18.84 -5.97
CA PRO A 473 19.29 -19.74 -4.81
C PRO A 473 18.95 -19.10 -3.45
N GLU A 474 19.07 -17.77 -3.36
CA GLU A 474 18.73 -17.01 -2.18
C GLU A 474 17.22 -16.87 -1.97
N ASP A 475 16.43 -16.98 -3.04
CA ASP A 475 14.97 -16.86 -3.03
C ASP A 475 14.37 -18.03 -2.21
N PRO A 476 13.51 -17.78 -1.21
CA PRO A 476 12.98 -18.84 -0.35
C PRO A 476 12.28 -19.97 -1.11
N PHE A 477 11.66 -19.64 -2.25
CA PHE A 477 10.93 -20.59 -3.09
C PHE A 477 11.86 -21.54 -3.88
N PHE A 478 13.11 -21.13 -4.16
CA PHE A 478 14.09 -21.93 -4.92
C PHE A 478 14.24 -23.34 -4.33
N ASN A 479 14.40 -23.43 -3.01
CA ASN A 479 14.60 -24.71 -2.31
C ASN A 479 13.41 -25.68 -2.50
N TYR A 480 12.19 -25.16 -2.69
CA TYR A 480 11.02 -26.00 -2.93
C TYR A 480 10.99 -26.50 -4.38
N LEU A 481 11.47 -25.70 -5.33
CA LEU A 481 11.63 -26.12 -6.73
C LEU A 481 12.78 -27.12 -6.90
N ALA A 482 13.96 -26.81 -6.35
CA ALA A 482 15.17 -27.63 -6.42
C ALA A 482 15.09 -28.95 -5.61
N GLY A 483 14.15 -29.06 -4.65
CA GLY A 483 14.00 -30.24 -3.78
C GLY A 483 13.28 -31.48 -4.36
N GLY A 484 13.02 -31.57 -5.67
CA GLY A 484 12.35 -32.72 -6.32
C GLY A 484 13.28 -33.86 -6.77
N GLU A 485 12.78 -35.05 -7.10
CA GLU A 485 13.58 -36.19 -7.56
C GLU A 485 14.01 -36.07 -9.05
N ASN A 486 15.29 -36.37 -9.33
CA ASN A 486 15.91 -36.77 -10.60
C ASN A 486 15.78 -35.87 -11.86
N GLY A 487 16.83 -35.08 -12.16
CA GLY A 487 17.07 -34.38 -13.44
C GLY A 487 17.85 -33.07 -13.29
N ASN A 488 18.43 -32.51 -14.36
CA ASN A 488 19.04 -31.15 -14.38
C ASN A 488 17.99 -30.09 -13.97
N LYS A 489 17.93 -29.76 -12.68
CA LYS A 489 16.82 -28.97 -12.09
C LYS A 489 16.90 -27.50 -12.44
N GLU A 490 18.10 -26.96 -12.57
CA GLU A 490 18.34 -25.55 -12.87
C GLU A 490 17.86 -25.22 -14.28
N GLU A 491 18.14 -26.09 -15.26
CA GLU A 491 17.74 -25.92 -16.66
C GLU A 491 16.21 -25.81 -16.84
N LYS A 492 15.41 -26.61 -16.10
CA LYS A 492 13.94 -26.54 -16.18
C LYS A 492 13.35 -25.31 -15.49
N ILE A 493 14.01 -24.80 -14.45
CA ILE A 493 13.59 -23.56 -13.78
C ILE A 493 13.83 -22.39 -14.74
N GLU A 494 15.00 -22.32 -15.37
CA GLU A 494 15.36 -21.26 -16.32
C GLU A 494 14.44 -21.19 -17.55
N GLN A 495 13.98 -22.34 -18.04
CA GLN A 495 13.06 -22.41 -19.19
C GLN A 495 11.67 -21.80 -18.92
N SER A 496 11.19 -21.79 -17.66
CA SER A 496 9.82 -21.33 -17.32
C SER A 496 9.78 -19.85 -16.92
N ARG A 497 10.28 -18.96 -17.80
CA ARG A 497 10.47 -17.51 -17.51
C ARG A 497 9.22 -16.80 -16.99
N TRP A 498 8.04 -17.08 -17.54
CA TRP A 498 6.77 -16.51 -17.09
C TRP A 498 6.43 -16.90 -15.65
N LEU A 499 6.62 -18.18 -15.30
CA LEU A 499 6.37 -18.66 -13.94
C LEU A 499 7.42 -18.13 -12.97
N ASN A 500 8.69 -18.01 -13.38
CA ASN A 500 9.72 -17.38 -12.57
C ASN A 500 9.36 -15.94 -12.23
N LEU A 501 8.83 -15.19 -13.20
CA LEU A 501 8.33 -13.84 -12.99
C LEU A 501 7.19 -13.82 -11.97
N LEU A 502 6.20 -14.70 -12.09
CA LEU A 502 5.08 -14.78 -11.15
C LEU A 502 5.55 -15.04 -9.71
N PHE A 503 6.53 -15.93 -9.55
CA PHE A 503 6.99 -16.41 -8.24
C PHE A 503 8.26 -15.72 -7.73
N LYS A 504 8.73 -14.66 -8.41
CA LYS A 504 9.88 -13.88 -7.94
C LYS A 504 9.58 -13.26 -6.58
N ASP A 505 10.45 -13.53 -5.60
CA ASP A 505 10.27 -12.98 -4.25
C ASP A 505 10.36 -11.44 -4.29
N GLY A 506 9.49 -10.76 -3.56
CA GLY A 506 9.44 -9.29 -3.53
C GLY A 506 8.54 -8.64 -4.57
N GLU A 507 8.12 -9.37 -5.61
CA GLU A 507 7.54 -8.72 -6.80
C GLU A 507 6.02 -8.61 -6.81
N PHE A 508 5.33 -9.59 -6.24
CA PHE A 508 3.87 -9.61 -6.14
C PHE A 508 3.44 -9.95 -4.72
N SER A 509 2.49 -9.17 -4.19
CA SER A 509 2.11 -9.27 -2.78
C SER A 509 1.40 -10.60 -2.47
N PHE A 510 0.59 -11.10 -3.42
CA PHE A 510 -0.20 -12.30 -3.22
C PHE A 510 0.65 -13.60 -3.21
N THR A 511 1.96 -13.55 -3.48
CA THR A 511 2.83 -14.74 -3.37
C THR A 511 3.24 -15.03 -1.93
N TYR A 512 3.10 -14.06 -1.01
CA TYR A 512 3.45 -14.25 0.38
C TYR A 512 2.43 -15.09 1.15
N PHE A 513 2.92 -16.14 1.84
CA PHE A 513 2.10 -17.05 2.66
C PHE A 513 1.28 -16.35 3.78
N PHE A 514 1.69 -15.15 4.16
CA PHE A 514 1.05 -14.36 5.20
C PHE A 514 0.00 -13.40 4.64
N ILE A 515 -0.21 -13.38 3.32
CA ILE A 515 -1.30 -12.66 2.66
C ILE A 515 -2.41 -13.66 2.34
N PRO A 516 -3.67 -13.39 2.75
CA PRO A 516 -4.79 -14.31 2.51
C PRO A 516 -4.97 -14.71 1.05
N LEU A 517 -4.66 -13.80 0.12
CA LEU A 517 -4.79 -14.01 -1.32
C LEU A 517 -3.83 -15.06 -1.88
N SER A 518 -2.79 -15.47 -1.15
CA SER A 518 -1.88 -16.53 -1.62
C SER A 518 -2.58 -17.87 -1.86
N GLU A 519 -3.66 -18.17 -1.11
CA GLU A 519 -4.47 -19.35 -1.38
C GLU A 519 -5.12 -19.34 -2.78
N ARG A 520 -5.25 -18.16 -3.39
CA ARG A 520 -5.90 -17.98 -4.70
C ARG A 520 -5.01 -18.34 -5.87
N ILE A 521 -3.70 -18.47 -5.66
CA ILE A 521 -2.77 -18.95 -6.69
C ILE A 521 -3.09 -20.41 -7.02
N TYR A 522 -3.28 -21.25 -6.00
CA TYR A 522 -3.55 -22.68 -6.18
C TYR A 522 -5.04 -23.05 -6.02
N CYS A 523 -5.88 -22.13 -5.55
CA CYS A 523 -7.33 -22.30 -5.54
C CYS A 523 -8.07 -21.01 -5.96
N PRO A 524 -8.09 -20.71 -7.27
CA PRO A 524 -8.69 -19.50 -7.80
C PRO A 524 -10.21 -19.47 -7.59
N LEU A 525 -10.78 -18.27 -7.54
CA LEU A 525 -12.22 -18.09 -7.41
C LEU A 525 -12.95 -18.53 -8.69
N THR A 526 -14.08 -19.21 -8.51
CA THR A 526 -14.94 -19.74 -9.59
C THR A 526 -16.36 -19.14 -9.60
N THR A 527 -16.59 -18.06 -8.83
CA THR A 527 -17.86 -17.34 -8.83
C THR A 527 -18.16 -16.74 -10.21
N LYS A 528 -19.43 -16.39 -10.49
CA LYS A 528 -19.82 -15.75 -11.75
C LYS A 528 -18.98 -14.49 -12.02
N TYR A 529 -18.84 -13.64 -11.01
CA TYR A 529 -17.99 -12.45 -11.08
C TYR A 529 -16.53 -12.79 -11.41
N ALA A 530 -15.94 -13.78 -10.72
CA ALA A 530 -14.56 -14.19 -10.98
C ALA A 530 -14.37 -14.72 -12.40
N LYS A 531 -15.33 -15.48 -12.94
CA LYS A 531 -15.31 -15.96 -14.32
C LYS A 531 -15.35 -14.80 -15.32
N THR A 532 -16.22 -13.81 -15.11
CA THR A 532 -16.29 -12.61 -15.95
C THR A 532 -15.00 -11.81 -15.90
N LEU A 533 -14.44 -11.58 -14.71
CA LEU A 533 -13.17 -10.87 -14.54
C LEU A 533 -12.02 -11.59 -15.23
N ARG A 534 -11.93 -12.92 -15.07
CA ARG A 534 -10.92 -13.76 -15.72
C ARG A 534 -10.97 -13.63 -17.25
N ARG A 535 -12.15 -13.74 -17.85
CA ARG A 535 -12.29 -13.57 -19.31
C ARG A 535 -11.80 -12.20 -19.77
N GLY A 536 -12.24 -11.12 -19.11
CA GLY A 536 -11.75 -9.77 -19.43
C GLY A 536 -10.24 -9.59 -19.21
N ASN A 537 -9.64 -10.28 -18.23
CA ASN A 537 -8.20 -10.28 -18.03
C ASN A 537 -7.46 -11.03 -19.17
N LEU A 538 -8.03 -12.14 -19.64
CA LEU A 538 -7.47 -12.91 -20.77
C LEU A 538 -7.56 -12.15 -22.09
N GLU A 539 -8.66 -11.45 -22.34
CA GLU A 539 -8.82 -10.56 -23.50
C GLU A 539 -7.72 -9.49 -23.53
N ILE A 540 -7.49 -8.82 -22.39
CA ILE A 540 -6.43 -7.82 -22.25
C ILE A 540 -5.05 -8.46 -22.43
N ALA A 541 -4.78 -9.61 -21.80
CA ALA A 541 -3.50 -10.30 -21.88
C ALA A 541 -3.18 -10.71 -23.33
N LEU A 542 -4.12 -11.36 -24.04
CA LEU A 542 -3.94 -11.77 -25.44
C LEU A 542 -3.72 -10.57 -26.36
N SER A 543 -4.50 -9.50 -26.19
CA SER A 543 -4.34 -8.26 -26.95
C SER A 543 -2.95 -7.65 -26.77
N MET A 544 -2.46 -7.61 -25.53
CA MET A 544 -1.18 -6.98 -25.18
C MET A 544 0.04 -7.86 -25.49
N LEU A 545 -0.09 -9.19 -25.46
CA LEU A 545 0.95 -10.10 -25.94
C LEU A 545 1.14 -9.99 -27.46
N LYS A 546 0.04 -9.76 -28.20
CA LYS A 546 0.07 -9.56 -29.65
C LYS A 546 0.57 -8.16 -30.03
N ASN A 547 0.12 -7.13 -29.31
CA ASN A 547 0.45 -5.74 -29.58
C ASN A 547 0.97 -5.05 -28.31
N PRO A 548 2.21 -5.36 -27.87
CA PRO A 548 2.80 -4.73 -26.70
C PRO A 548 3.06 -3.24 -26.93
N ARG A 549 2.95 -2.46 -25.85
CA ARG A 549 3.21 -1.02 -25.78
C ARG A 549 4.64 -0.75 -25.34
N TYR A 550 5.56 -0.71 -26.29
CA TYR A 550 6.99 -0.48 -26.03
C TYR A 550 7.30 0.95 -25.55
N ASP A 551 6.38 1.90 -25.72
CA ASP A 551 6.46 3.27 -25.19
C ASP A 551 6.37 3.31 -23.66
N PHE A 552 5.65 2.36 -23.05
CA PHE A 552 5.46 2.30 -21.61
C PHE A 552 6.59 1.51 -20.93
N LYS A 553 7.58 2.21 -20.37
CA LYS A 553 8.83 1.62 -19.83
C LYS A 553 8.80 1.25 -18.34
N ALA A 554 7.62 1.09 -17.74
CA ALA A 554 7.53 0.80 -16.31
C ALA A 554 8.08 -0.58 -15.98
N LEU A 555 8.83 -0.66 -14.87
CA LEU A 555 9.27 -1.93 -14.27
C LEU A 555 8.85 -2.06 -12.81
N ARG A 556 8.38 -0.99 -12.17
CA ARG A 556 7.89 -1.00 -10.79
C ARG A 556 6.52 -0.35 -10.71
N PHE A 557 5.72 -0.83 -9.78
CA PHE A 557 4.46 -0.20 -9.40
C PHE A 557 4.16 -0.45 -7.93
N PHE A 558 3.27 0.35 -7.35
CA PHE A 558 2.57 -0.04 -6.13
C PHE A 558 1.09 0.32 -6.21
N SER A 559 0.25 -0.54 -5.64
CA SER A 559 -1.16 -0.25 -5.45
C SER A 559 -1.34 0.64 -4.22
N ARG A 560 -1.79 1.86 -4.44
CA ARG A 560 -2.24 2.76 -3.37
C ARG A 560 -3.45 2.21 -2.64
N HIS A 561 -4.30 1.41 -3.31
CA HIS A 561 -5.47 0.80 -2.66
C HIS A 561 -5.08 -0.32 -1.68
N ALA A 562 -4.12 -1.17 -2.07
CA ALA A 562 -3.70 -2.30 -1.24
C ALA A 562 -2.71 -1.91 -0.12
N MET A 563 -1.95 -0.82 -0.31
CA MET A 563 -0.98 -0.35 0.68
C MET A 563 -1.67 0.22 1.92
N LEU A 564 -1.23 -0.24 3.09
CA LEU A 564 -1.74 0.26 4.37
C LEU A 564 -1.49 1.77 4.46
N GLY A 565 -2.56 2.55 4.64
CA GLY A 565 -2.46 4.00 4.75
C GLY A 565 -2.11 4.72 3.44
N ARG A 566 -2.10 4.02 2.30
CA ARG A 566 -1.73 4.56 0.98
C ARG A 566 -0.35 5.21 0.95
N ILE A 567 0.60 4.64 1.69
CA ILE A 567 1.97 5.14 1.77
C ILE A 567 2.61 5.24 0.39
N ASP A 568 3.32 6.35 0.14
CA ASP A 568 4.06 6.55 -1.10
C ASP A 568 5.43 5.86 -1.00
N MET A 569 5.61 4.77 -1.76
CA MET A 569 6.83 3.97 -1.73
C MET A 569 7.97 4.56 -2.60
N SER A 570 7.73 5.65 -3.34
CA SER A 570 8.70 6.23 -4.29
C SER A 570 10.07 6.51 -3.67
N SER A 571 10.13 7.00 -2.44
CA SER A 571 11.39 7.32 -1.76
C SER A 571 12.27 6.10 -1.39
N ILE A 572 11.72 4.89 -1.49
CA ILE A 572 12.47 3.64 -1.28
C ILE A 572 13.13 3.20 -2.59
N TRP A 573 12.66 3.65 -3.75
CA TRP A 573 13.17 3.28 -5.07
C TRP A 573 13.97 4.44 -5.67
N ALA A 574 15.11 4.75 -5.06
CA ALA A 574 15.95 5.89 -5.44
C ALA A 574 16.45 5.83 -6.90
N ASP A 575 16.57 4.63 -7.44
CA ASP A 575 16.95 4.24 -8.79
C ASP A 575 15.79 4.28 -9.80
N TYR A 576 14.58 4.67 -9.38
CA TYR A 576 13.41 4.76 -10.24
C TYR A 576 12.80 6.17 -10.29
N ALA A 577 12.25 6.54 -11.43
CA ALA A 577 11.50 7.77 -11.65
C ALA A 577 10.02 7.47 -11.91
N PRO A 578 9.08 8.28 -11.39
CA PRO A 578 7.66 8.11 -11.68
C PRO A 578 7.38 8.33 -13.16
N ILE A 579 6.47 7.54 -13.73
CA ILE A 579 5.97 7.75 -15.09
C ILE A 579 4.89 8.82 -15.06
N GLU A 580 4.91 9.71 -16.04
CA GLU A 580 3.95 10.77 -16.20
C GLU A 580 2.51 10.25 -16.36
N LEU A 581 1.57 11.12 -15.97
CA LEU A 581 0.15 10.89 -16.19
C LEU A 581 -0.13 10.94 -17.70
N ARG A 582 -1.07 10.13 -18.19
CA ARG A 582 -1.44 10.11 -19.61
C ARG A 582 -2.93 9.86 -19.74
N ALA A 583 -3.52 10.30 -20.86
CA ALA A 583 -4.92 10.05 -21.13
C ALA A 583 -5.20 8.55 -21.32
N GLY A 584 -6.41 8.12 -20.98
CA GLY A 584 -6.90 6.80 -21.36
C GLY A 584 -7.33 6.75 -22.83
N PRO A 585 -7.98 5.66 -23.27
CA PRO A 585 -8.53 5.60 -24.63
C PRO A 585 -9.56 6.70 -24.83
N MET A 586 -9.62 7.23 -26.06
CA MET A 586 -10.64 8.19 -26.48
C MET A 586 -12.04 7.58 -26.30
N VAL A 587 -12.99 8.42 -25.91
CA VAL A 587 -14.40 8.04 -25.79
C VAL A 587 -14.99 7.87 -27.19
N GLU A 588 -15.88 6.88 -27.36
CA GLU A 588 -16.64 6.69 -28.61
C GLU A 588 -17.45 7.95 -28.98
N GLU A 589 -17.48 8.30 -30.27
CA GLU A 589 -18.07 9.55 -30.78
C GLU A 589 -19.50 9.82 -30.25
N HIS A 590 -20.38 8.81 -30.28
CA HIS A 590 -21.75 8.94 -29.76
C HIS A 590 -21.83 9.23 -28.26
N ALA A 591 -20.87 8.73 -27.46
CA ALA A 591 -20.80 9.05 -26.04
C ALA A 591 -20.16 10.43 -25.81
N SER A 592 -19.24 10.85 -26.68
CA SER A 592 -18.62 12.17 -26.67
C SER A 592 -19.67 13.28 -26.73
N ASP A 593 -20.69 13.17 -27.60
CA ASP A 593 -21.76 14.17 -27.72
C ASP A 593 -22.55 14.37 -26.41
N ILE A 594 -22.81 13.30 -25.67
CA ILE A 594 -23.50 13.36 -24.38
C ILE A 594 -22.65 14.14 -23.36
N TYR A 595 -21.34 13.90 -23.36
CA TYR A 595 -20.41 14.57 -22.47
C TYR A 595 -20.18 16.03 -22.85
N TRP A 596 -20.19 16.31 -24.15
CA TRP A 596 -20.18 17.66 -24.67
C TRP A 596 -21.37 18.47 -24.19
N GLN A 597 -22.58 17.90 -24.27
CA GLN A 597 -23.77 18.58 -23.79
C GLN A 597 -23.69 18.87 -22.28
N ALA A 598 -23.26 17.88 -21.47
CA ALA A 598 -23.06 18.09 -20.04
C ALA A 598 -22.03 19.19 -19.74
N LEU A 599 -20.98 19.31 -20.55
CA LEU A 599 -19.99 20.38 -20.42
C LEU A 599 -20.58 21.77 -20.73
N LEU A 600 -21.38 21.88 -21.80
CA LEU A 600 -22.05 23.11 -22.21
C LEU A 600 -23.09 23.56 -21.17
N ASP A 601 -23.82 22.60 -20.61
CA ASP A 601 -24.83 22.82 -19.56
C ASP A 601 -24.20 23.14 -18.19
N GLN A 602 -22.87 23.10 -18.08
CA GLN A 602 -22.11 23.25 -16.83
C GLN A 602 -22.46 22.19 -15.77
N ASP A 603 -22.92 21.01 -16.21
CA ASP A 603 -23.25 19.88 -15.35
C ASP A 603 -22.03 18.96 -15.16
N TYR A 604 -20.97 19.54 -14.58
CA TYR A 604 -19.72 18.84 -14.28
C TYR A 604 -19.05 19.35 -13.02
N ASP A 605 -18.29 18.47 -12.37
CA ASP A 605 -17.38 18.84 -11.29
C ASP A 605 -15.95 18.76 -11.84
N TYR A 606 -15.18 19.85 -11.73
CA TYR A 606 -13.76 19.82 -12.04
C TYR A 606 -13.02 19.09 -10.92
N LEU A 607 -12.33 18.01 -11.26
CA LEU A 607 -11.61 17.21 -10.29
C LEU A 607 -10.13 17.54 -10.24
N ASP A 608 -9.46 17.69 -11.39
CA ASP A 608 -8.03 17.98 -11.45
C ASP A 608 -7.56 18.40 -12.86
N SER A 609 -6.31 18.83 -13.02
CA SER A 609 -5.61 18.86 -14.30
C SER A 609 -4.14 18.47 -14.18
N PHE A 610 -3.60 17.94 -15.27
CA PHE A 610 -2.20 17.58 -15.39
C PHE A 610 -1.69 17.77 -16.82
N SER A 611 -0.38 17.98 -16.95
CA SER A 611 0.31 17.93 -18.24
C SER A 611 0.64 16.47 -18.57
N GLY A 612 0.21 16.01 -19.75
CA GLY A 612 0.55 14.71 -20.27
C GLY A 612 1.95 14.69 -20.89
N SER A 613 2.44 13.49 -21.18
CA SER A 613 3.74 13.28 -21.85
C SER A 613 3.80 13.82 -23.28
N ASP A 614 2.65 14.17 -23.86
CA ASP A 614 2.52 14.86 -25.14
C ASP A 614 2.56 16.40 -25.00
N GLY A 615 2.78 16.91 -23.79
CA GLY A 615 2.81 18.34 -23.48
C GLY A 615 1.43 18.98 -23.37
N LYS A 616 0.35 18.23 -23.62
CA LYS A 616 -1.02 18.75 -23.52
C LYS A 616 -1.49 18.82 -22.07
N ILE A 617 -2.37 19.77 -21.79
CA ILE A 617 -3.03 19.87 -20.48
C ILE A 617 -4.36 19.15 -20.56
N TYR A 618 -4.53 18.14 -19.71
CA TYR A 618 -5.78 17.42 -19.58
C TYR A 618 -6.53 17.88 -18.33
N HIS A 619 -7.84 18.11 -18.48
CA HIS A 619 -8.73 18.41 -17.37
C HIS A 619 -9.56 17.18 -17.02
N THR A 620 -9.53 16.77 -15.75
CA THR A 620 -10.33 15.68 -15.22
C THR A 620 -11.68 16.21 -14.75
N LEU A 621 -12.75 15.73 -15.34
CA LEU A 621 -14.11 16.18 -15.09
C LEU A 621 -14.98 15.02 -14.66
N GLU A 622 -15.84 15.22 -13.66
CA GLU A 622 -16.92 14.31 -13.30
C GLU A 622 -18.24 14.86 -13.84
N LEU A 623 -18.66 14.32 -14.99
CA LEU A 623 -19.82 14.77 -15.77
C LEU A 623 -21.05 13.95 -15.43
N ALA A 624 -22.23 14.58 -15.37
CA ALA A 624 -23.49 13.85 -15.27
C ALA A 624 -23.87 13.20 -16.62
N THR A 625 -24.26 11.94 -16.59
CA THR A 625 -24.52 11.13 -17.79
C THR A 625 -25.96 10.61 -17.76
N GLY A 626 -26.85 11.34 -18.43
CA GLY A 626 -28.24 10.96 -18.67
C GLY A 626 -29.20 11.06 -17.47
N LYS A 627 -30.47 10.67 -17.70
CA LYS A 627 -31.62 10.86 -16.78
C LYS A 627 -31.51 10.15 -15.42
N ASN A 628 -30.56 9.24 -15.24
CA ASN A 628 -30.40 8.47 -14.00
C ASN A 628 -29.37 9.06 -13.04
N GLY A 629 -28.78 10.22 -13.34
CA GLY A 629 -27.80 10.90 -12.48
C GLY A 629 -26.50 10.11 -12.27
N LYS A 630 -26.17 9.17 -13.16
CA LYS A 630 -24.86 8.49 -13.13
C LYS A 630 -23.80 9.49 -13.55
N ARG A 631 -22.74 9.67 -12.76
CA ARG A 631 -21.61 10.51 -13.17
C ARG A 631 -20.48 9.65 -13.76
N SER A 632 -19.77 10.18 -14.75
CA SER A 632 -18.59 9.57 -15.35
C SER A 632 -17.40 10.50 -15.23
N THR A 633 -16.25 9.96 -14.82
CA THR A 633 -14.99 10.70 -14.76
C THR A 633 -14.24 10.56 -16.08
N LEU A 634 -14.00 11.68 -16.76
CA LEU A 634 -13.35 11.75 -18.06
C LEU A 634 -12.22 12.77 -18.05
N LEU A 635 -11.33 12.65 -19.03
CA LEU A 635 -10.35 13.67 -19.36
C LEU A 635 -10.85 14.46 -20.56
N PHE A 636 -10.69 15.77 -20.49
CA PHE A 636 -10.94 16.69 -21.58
C PHE A 636 -9.60 17.27 -22.05
N ASP A 637 -9.29 17.11 -23.33
CA ASP A 637 -8.13 17.72 -23.98
C ASP A 637 -8.57 19.06 -24.60
N GLY A 638 -8.15 20.17 -23.97
CA GLY A 638 -8.40 21.51 -24.47
C GLY A 638 -8.62 22.55 -23.37
N ASN A 639 -8.50 23.82 -23.75
CA ASN A 639 -8.89 24.91 -22.86
C ASN A 639 -10.42 24.93 -22.71
N LEU A 640 -10.88 24.64 -21.49
CA LEU A 640 -12.30 24.46 -21.17
C LEU A 640 -13.15 25.68 -21.57
N GLU A 641 -12.67 26.89 -21.29
CA GLU A 641 -13.39 28.13 -21.56
C GLU A 641 -13.35 28.51 -23.04
N ALA A 642 -12.19 28.38 -23.68
CA ALA A 642 -12.06 28.66 -25.11
C ALA A 642 -12.93 27.71 -25.96
N SER A 643 -13.05 26.44 -25.54
CA SER A 643 -13.88 25.45 -26.23
C SER A 643 -15.37 25.79 -26.12
N LYS A 644 -15.83 26.24 -24.94
CA LYS A 644 -17.21 26.71 -24.73
C LYS A 644 -17.55 27.93 -25.58
N GLU A 645 -16.64 28.91 -25.65
CA GLU A 645 -16.85 30.13 -26.43
C GLU A 645 -16.96 29.85 -27.94
N LYS A 646 -16.13 28.95 -28.45
CA LYS A 646 -16.12 28.57 -29.87
C LYS A 646 -17.34 27.77 -30.29
N GLU A 647 -17.83 26.87 -29.44
CA GLU A 647 -19.07 26.13 -29.70
C GLU A 647 -20.29 27.08 -29.67
N LYS A 648 -20.34 28.03 -28.73
CA LYS A 648 -21.36 29.10 -28.72
C LYS A 648 -21.32 29.96 -29.98
N ALA A 649 -20.15 30.12 -30.58
CA ALA A 649 -19.96 30.81 -31.86
C ALA A 649 -20.34 29.94 -33.09
N GLY A 650 -20.84 28.71 -32.89
CA GLY A 650 -21.31 27.81 -33.94
C GLY A 650 -20.20 27.05 -34.68
N ASN A 651 -18.97 27.02 -34.15
CA ASN A 651 -17.82 26.46 -34.83
C ASN A 651 -17.52 25.03 -34.38
N SER A 652 -18.29 24.06 -34.88
CA SER A 652 -18.27 22.65 -34.45
C SER A 652 -16.98 21.87 -34.77
N ARG A 653 -16.07 22.44 -35.57
CA ARG A 653 -14.79 21.80 -35.96
C ARG A 653 -13.70 21.85 -34.89
N GLU A 654 -13.92 22.57 -33.79
CA GLU A 654 -12.93 22.74 -32.71
C GLU A 654 -13.42 22.21 -31.36
N LYS A 655 -14.23 21.14 -31.38
CA LYS A 655 -14.52 20.34 -30.18
C LYS A 655 -13.22 19.67 -29.71
N GLY A 656 -12.79 19.95 -28.48
CA GLY A 656 -11.85 19.10 -27.74
C GLY A 656 -12.27 17.63 -27.63
N ASP A 657 -11.32 16.77 -27.28
CA ASP A 657 -11.56 15.33 -27.21
C ASP A 657 -11.80 14.88 -25.77
N PHE A 658 -12.76 13.96 -25.60
CA PHE A 658 -12.96 13.25 -24.34
C PHE A 658 -12.22 11.93 -24.36
N PHE A 659 -11.49 11.67 -23.28
CA PHE A 659 -10.79 10.41 -23.04
C PHE A 659 -11.31 9.80 -21.74
N TYR A 660 -11.33 8.47 -21.68
CA TYR A 660 -11.54 7.80 -20.40
C TYR A 660 -10.43 8.20 -19.42
N PHE A 661 -10.82 8.56 -18.20
CA PHE A 661 -9.85 8.92 -17.17
C PHE A 661 -8.99 7.70 -16.82
N ARG A 662 -7.68 7.84 -17.01
CA ARG A 662 -6.69 6.88 -16.51
C ARG A 662 -6.63 7.04 -15.00
N ASN A 663 -7.12 6.03 -14.28
CA ASN A 663 -7.23 6.07 -12.83
C ASN A 663 -5.88 5.85 -12.13
N ASN A 664 -4.93 6.76 -12.33
CA ASN A 664 -3.64 6.74 -11.62
C ASN A 664 -3.79 7.01 -10.10
N GLN A 665 -5.02 7.14 -9.59
CA GLN A 665 -5.29 7.21 -8.16
C GLN A 665 -5.03 5.87 -7.45
N HIS A 666 -5.12 4.74 -8.16
CA HIS A 666 -4.90 3.42 -7.55
C HIS A 666 -3.49 2.88 -7.73
N PHE A 667 -2.80 3.25 -8.80
CA PHE A 667 -1.47 2.75 -9.12
C PHE A 667 -0.52 3.87 -9.51
N LYS A 668 0.70 3.83 -8.95
CA LYS A 668 1.84 4.61 -9.44
C LYS A 668 2.83 3.68 -10.13
N TYR A 669 3.36 4.14 -11.26
CA TYR A 669 4.31 3.38 -12.07
C TYR A 669 5.65 4.08 -12.11
N PHE A 670 6.72 3.30 -12.20
CA PHE A 670 8.08 3.83 -12.22
C PHE A 670 8.96 3.08 -13.21
N CYS A 671 9.87 3.81 -13.86
CA CYS A 671 10.92 3.31 -14.74
C CYS A 671 12.30 3.55 -14.11
N PRO A 672 13.33 2.75 -14.45
CA PRO A 672 14.70 3.00 -13.98
C PRO A 672 15.22 4.39 -14.39
N LYS A 673 16.07 4.98 -13.55
CA LYS A 673 16.82 6.20 -13.86
C LYS A 673 18.06 5.84 -14.67
N ASN A 674 17.98 6.06 -15.98
CA ASN A 674 19.02 5.80 -17.00
C ASN A 674 19.55 4.38 -17.02
#